data_AF-A0A7Z9IN04-F1
#
_entry.id   AF-A0A7Z9IN04-F1
#
_cell.length_a   1.000
_cell.length_b   1.000
_cell.length_c   1.000
_cell.angle_alpha   90.00
_cell.angle_beta   90.00
_cell.angle_gamma   90.00
#
_symmetry.space_group_name_H-M   'P 1'
#
loop_
_entity.id
_entity.type
_entity.pdbx_description
1 polymer ?
#
loop_
_entity_poly.entity_id
_entity_poly.type
_entity_poly.pdbx_seq_one_letter_code
_entity_poly.pdbx_strand_id
1 'polypeptide(L)'
;MFKYLSANWSKIISLEVLFLGSFLAFTLIRMMNPDLWHPYRGGEKPMDLAYLNAVVKSTYMPPYDPWFSGGYLNYYYWGHFIVASLIHLTGITTELAYNLAIATFFALSACSVYSIGRNILSRKKNPTKINPAIAGIISILFVCVLGNLDGLYQVWDSIRFGSNILTDFDYWRSSRMMLPDPPGHEITEFPFFTFLFADLHAHLISIPFTLLVVGISLHITRNNISNIWWKSLPTLSVLGLSVGCLAAINTWDVPIYTAIAIGSLLIAELRQIGGLNSLALFKVIWKSVYILTIAYFSFLPYHLNSVTFFNWIERTTNTTTFPQFISINGLFLVITFSWCIYSVYPFVTHQNMLKFSAKDLTERVYRSHPKILALFLITVLLFGYLIIALSSGMLGGAIPVSMLMIFLLVSSCFFIFKNSKSSYSDSFFPCLLAIGAFLVVIGVDIWRIEGDIDRMNTVFKVYLHVWVILGIAAAYFLYNLINQIINQISFSLKSILSYCWIIFIFLLVSGSLIYTTIGTADRVQDRFYKSVTTFTLDGYEFVRDGIYKDEKGDINLSADMAAIHWLRDNIEGSPVILEGVTPTYRWGGRISIHTGLPTVIGWEWHQQQQRWGYRNEINSRMADVNAIYTTPGFELAGNLIDKYGVKYILIGELEKLYYPSNGLRKIYDGLGGKLEKIYDDQGVIIMKVRDL
;
A
#
# COMPACT_ATOMS: atom_id res chain seq x y z
N MET A 1 -1.33 33.70 10.88
CA MET A 1 -2.38 32.80 10.41
C MET A 1 -3.40 33.49 9.50
N PHE A 2 -4.16 34.49 9.97
CA PHE A 2 -5.18 35.19 9.17
C PHE A 2 -4.70 35.70 7.79
N LYS A 3 -3.54 36.36 7.71
CA LYS A 3 -2.95 36.80 6.43
C LYS A 3 -2.68 35.65 5.45
N TYR A 4 -2.34 34.47 5.94
CA TYR A 4 -2.11 33.30 5.10
C TYR A 4 -3.44 32.73 4.58
N LEU A 5 -4.44 32.62 5.47
CA LEU A 5 -5.79 32.16 5.11
C LEU A 5 -6.41 33.11 4.08
N SER A 6 -6.40 34.41 4.32
CA SER A 6 -6.93 35.40 3.37
C SER A 6 -6.18 35.43 2.03
N ALA A 7 -4.88 35.10 2.02
CA ALA A 7 -4.10 35.04 0.78
C ALA A 7 -4.27 33.73 -0.01
N ASN A 8 -4.77 32.66 0.62
CA ASN A 8 -4.84 31.33 0.02
C ASN A 8 -6.22 30.67 0.12
N TRP A 9 -7.26 31.38 0.55
CA TRP A 9 -8.60 30.83 0.79
C TRP A 9 -9.14 30.03 -0.40
N SER A 10 -8.97 30.52 -1.63
CA SER A 10 -9.46 29.83 -2.84
C SER A 10 -8.80 28.46 -3.03
N LYS A 11 -7.50 28.33 -2.69
CA LYS A 11 -6.77 27.06 -2.74
C LYS A 11 -7.17 26.12 -1.62
N ILE A 12 -7.43 26.67 -0.43
CA ILE A 12 -7.90 25.89 0.72
C ILE A 12 -9.28 25.31 0.38
N ILE A 13 -10.23 26.15 -0.07
CA ILE A 13 -11.55 25.68 -0.49
C ILE A 13 -11.45 24.67 -1.64
N SER A 14 -10.56 24.88 -2.62
CA SER A 14 -10.36 23.89 -3.69
C SER A 14 -9.90 22.53 -3.16
N LEU A 15 -9.05 22.51 -2.12
CA LEU A 15 -8.62 21.27 -1.46
C LEU A 15 -9.75 20.65 -0.64
N GLU A 16 -10.54 21.44 0.08
CA GLU A 16 -11.70 20.94 0.83
C GLU A 16 -12.77 20.35 -0.10
N VAL A 17 -13.05 21.00 -1.24
CA VAL A 17 -13.97 20.49 -2.25
C VAL A 17 -13.44 19.21 -2.89
N LEU A 18 -12.13 19.13 -3.15
CA LEU A 18 -11.50 17.90 -3.64
C LEU A 18 -11.61 16.78 -2.60
N PHE A 19 -11.32 17.07 -1.34
CA PHE A 19 -11.45 16.11 -0.24
C PHE A 19 -12.87 15.58 -0.16
N LEU A 20 -13.86 16.47 -0.07
CA LEU A 20 -15.26 16.10 0.05
C LEU A 20 -15.74 15.32 -1.19
N GLY A 21 -15.37 15.74 -2.40
CA GLY A 21 -15.71 15.04 -3.63
C GLY A 21 -15.13 13.63 -3.70
N SER A 22 -13.84 13.47 -3.38
CA SER A 22 -13.18 12.17 -3.33
C SER A 22 -13.74 11.28 -2.22
N PHE A 23 -14.02 11.85 -1.05
CA PHE A 23 -14.61 11.14 0.08
C PHE A 23 -16.01 10.64 -0.25
N LEU A 24 -16.89 11.48 -0.80
CA LEU A 24 -18.25 11.10 -1.18
C LEU A 24 -18.25 10.06 -2.31
N ALA A 25 -17.39 10.21 -3.31
CA ALA A 25 -17.26 9.24 -4.40
C ALA A 25 -16.87 7.85 -3.87
N PHE A 26 -15.89 7.77 -2.97
CA PHE A 26 -15.48 6.49 -2.41
C PHE A 26 -16.47 5.95 -1.38
N THR A 27 -17.17 6.82 -0.65
CA THR A 27 -18.29 6.42 0.21
C THR A 27 -19.39 5.74 -0.61
N LEU A 28 -19.74 6.27 -1.79
CA LEU A 28 -20.70 5.64 -2.69
C LEU A 28 -20.23 4.26 -3.17
N ILE A 29 -18.95 4.11 -3.54
CA ILE A 29 -18.38 2.81 -3.91
C ILE A 29 -18.48 1.83 -2.73
N ARG A 30 -18.15 2.26 -1.51
CA ARG A 30 -18.27 1.42 -0.31
C ARG A 30 -19.72 1.08 0.00
N MET A 31 -20.67 1.99 -0.22
CA MET A 31 -22.10 1.71 -0.04
C MET A 31 -22.62 0.62 -0.99
N MET A 32 -22.02 0.50 -2.18
CA MET A 32 -22.38 -0.54 -3.15
C MET A 32 -21.82 -1.92 -2.80
N ASN A 33 -20.73 -1.98 -2.02
CA ASN A 33 -20.11 -3.22 -1.57
C ASN A 33 -19.58 -3.10 -0.13
N PRO A 34 -20.45 -3.03 0.89
CA PRO A 34 -20.04 -2.75 2.27
C PRO A 34 -19.40 -3.94 2.99
N ASP A 35 -19.51 -5.14 2.43
CA ASP A 35 -19.17 -6.42 3.05
C ASP A 35 -17.74 -6.43 3.65
N LEU A 36 -17.66 -6.79 4.94
CA LEU A 36 -16.42 -6.94 5.70
C LEU A 36 -15.92 -8.39 5.77
N TRP A 37 -16.56 -9.29 5.03
CA TRP A 37 -16.15 -10.67 4.85
C TRP A 37 -16.51 -11.14 3.44
N HIS A 38 -15.76 -12.07 2.87
CA HIS A 38 -16.16 -12.82 1.69
C HIS A 38 -15.50 -14.21 1.67
N PRO A 39 -16.18 -15.30 1.27
CA PRO A 39 -15.63 -16.67 1.34
C PRO A 39 -14.32 -16.90 0.56
N TYR A 40 -14.22 -16.38 -0.68
CA TYR A 40 -13.06 -16.62 -1.55
C TYR A 40 -12.13 -15.40 -1.72
N ARG A 41 -12.70 -14.20 -1.76
CA ARG A 41 -12.02 -12.93 -2.01
C ARG A 41 -12.19 -11.97 -0.82
N GLY A 42 -12.23 -12.51 0.41
CA GLY A 42 -12.40 -11.73 1.65
C GLY A 42 -11.15 -11.01 2.12
N GLY A 43 -9.98 -11.40 1.60
CA GLY A 43 -8.71 -10.80 1.98
C GLY A 43 -8.44 -10.94 3.47
N GLU A 44 -7.88 -9.89 4.05
CA GLU A 44 -7.56 -9.81 5.48
C GLU A 44 -8.52 -8.90 6.27
N LYS A 45 -9.63 -8.44 5.67
CA LYS A 45 -10.66 -7.62 6.37
C LYS A 45 -11.10 -8.15 7.72
N PRO A 46 -11.33 -9.46 7.90
CA PRO A 46 -11.74 -9.97 9.20
C PRO A 46 -10.65 -9.80 10.26
N MET A 47 -9.38 -9.88 9.86
CA MET A 47 -8.25 -9.59 10.74
C MET A 47 -8.20 -8.12 11.08
N ASP A 48 -8.27 -7.23 10.08
CA ASP A 48 -8.23 -5.79 10.30
C ASP A 48 -9.40 -5.35 11.22
N LEU A 49 -10.58 -5.96 11.05
CA LEU A 49 -11.73 -5.74 11.92
C LEU A 49 -11.52 -6.24 13.35
N ALA A 50 -10.94 -7.44 13.52
CA ALA A 50 -10.59 -7.98 14.84
C ALA A 50 -9.65 -7.04 15.59
N TYR A 51 -8.60 -6.57 14.92
CA TYR A 51 -7.61 -5.68 15.52
C TYR A 51 -8.18 -4.30 15.77
N LEU A 52 -9.00 -3.75 14.86
CA LEU A 52 -9.69 -2.49 15.09
C LEU A 52 -10.58 -2.58 16.34
N ASN A 53 -11.39 -3.63 16.47
CA ASN A 53 -12.25 -3.85 17.64
C ASN A 53 -11.43 -4.00 18.93
N ALA A 54 -10.34 -4.77 18.89
CA ALA A 54 -9.44 -4.92 20.04
C ALA A 54 -8.78 -3.60 20.45
N VAL A 55 -8.34 -2.78 19.48
CA VAL A 55 -7.76 -1.46 19.75
C VAL A 55 -8.79 -0.48 20.30
N VAL A 56 -10.02 -0.48 19.78
CA VAL A 56 -11.12 0.36 20.29
C VAL A 56 -11.45 0.02 21.75
N LYS A 57 -11.42 -1.27 22.11
CA LYS A 57 -11.71 -1.76 23.47
C LYS A 57 -10.54 -1.71 24.44
N SER A 58 -9.30 -1.68 23.95
CA SER A 58 -8.11 -1.71 24.81
C SER A 58 -7.99 -0.47 25.68
N THR A 59 -7.74 -0.67 26.98
CA THR A 59 -7.54 0.41 27.96
C THR A 59 -6.06 0.73 28.22
N TYR A 60 -5.15 -0.04 27.61
CA TYR A 60 -3.71 0.12 27.73
C TYR A 60 -3.03 -0.14 26.37
N MET A 61 -1.76 0.25 26.27
CA MET A 61 -0.91 0.04 25.09
C MET A 61 0.37 -0.71 25.49
N PRO A 62 0.86 -1.68 24.68
CA PRO A 62 0.25 -2.18 23.45
C PRO A 62 -1.12 -2.83 23.67
N PRO A 63 -2.03 -2.78 22.67
CA PRO A 63 -3.37 -3.39 22.78
C PRO A 63 -3.27 -4.89 23.04
N TYR A 64 -4.27 -5.48 23.70
CA TYR A 64 -4.34 -6.93 23.83
C TYR A 64 -4.58 -7.60 22.47
N ASP A 65 -4.15 -8.86 22.31
CA ASP A 65 -4.41 -9.63 21.10
C ASP A 65 -5.80 -10.33 21.20
N PRO A 66 -6.75 -10.06 20.30
CA PRO A 66 -8.07 -10.68 20.34
C PRO A 66 -8.02 -12.20 20.07
N TRP A 67 -6.94 -12.71 19.51
CA TRP A 67 -6.76 -14.10 19.11
C TRP A 67 -5.66 -14.82 19.90
N PHE A 68 -5.17 -14.21 20.98
CA PHE A 68 -4.20 -14.83 21.87
C PHE A 68 -4.38 -14.28 23.29
N SER A 69 -5.34 -14.84 24.02
CA SER A 69 -5.63 -14.44 25.40
C SER A 69 -4.36 -14.42 26.29
N GLY A 70 -4.23 -13.34 27.06
CA GLY A 70 -3.05 -13.05 27.88
C GLY A 70 -1.87 -12.43 27.11
N GLY A 71 -1.96 -12.30 25.79
CA GLY A 71 -0.96 -11.62 24.95
C GLY A 71 -1.37 -10.21 24.51
N TYR A 72 -0.45 -9.56 23.79
CA TYR A 72 -0.63 -8.25 23.19
C TYR A 72 -0.37 -8.30 21.67
N LEU A 73 -0.94 -7.36 20.91
CA LEU A 73 -0.73 -7.26 19.47
C LEU A 73 0.73 -6.92 19.15
N ASN A 74 1.44 -7.89 18.55
CA ASN A 74 2.77 -7.69 17.97
C ASN A 74 2.63 -7.50 16.44
N TYR A 75 1.78 -6.56 16.05
CA TYR A 75 1.45 -6.23 14.65
C TYR A 75 1.27 -4.73 14.47
N TYR A 76 1.04 -4.30 13.22
CA TYR A 76 0.84 -2.90 12.81
C TYR A 76 -0.44 -2.25 13.37
N TYR A 77 -0.56 -2.10 14.68
CA TYR A 77 -1.76 -1.57 15.34
C TYR A 77 -1.85 -0.05 15.32
N TRP A 78 -0.77 0.69 15.01
CA TRP A 78 -0.79 2.16 15.07
C TRP A 78 -1.76 2.78 14.04
N GLY A 79 -1.87 2.19 12.85
CA GLY A 79 -2.87 2.60 11.86
C GLY A 79 -4.30 2.44 12.40
N HIS A 80 -4.58 1.29 13.00
CA HIS A 80 -5.86 1.01 13.65
C HIS A 80 -6.12 1.94 14.85
N PHE A 81 -5.09 2.34 15.59
CA PHE A 81 -5.20 3.31 16.68
C PHE A 81 -5.63 4.70 16.21
N ILE A 82 -5.13 5.15 15.05
CA ILE A 82 -5.57 6.40 14.43
C ILE A 82 -7.06 6.32 14.07
N VAL A 83 -7.51 5.20 13.49
CA VAL A 83 -8.93 4.98 13.15
C VAL A 83 -9.79 4.89 14.42
N ALA A 84 -9.36 4.13 15.43
CA ALA A 84 -10.03 4.00 16.71
C ALA A 84 -10.21 5.35 17.42
N SER A 85 -9.23 6.25 17.30
CA SER A 85 -9.33 7.61 17.84
C SER A 85 -10.47 8.39 17.18
N LEU A 86 -10.66 8.24 15.86
CA LEU A 86 -11.78 8.85 15.13
C LEU A 86 -13.12 8.21 15.48
N ILE A 87 -13.14 6.89 15.72
CA ILE A 87 -14.33 6.17 16.20
C ILE A 87 -14.79 6.75 17.55
N HIS A 88 -13.88 6.89 18.52
CA HIS A 88 -14.19 7.48 19.82
C HIS A 88 -14.66 8.93 19.72
N LEU A 89 -14.08 9.73 18.81
CA LEU A 89 -14.50 11.12 18.59
C LEU A 89 -15.89 11.27 17.95
N THR A 90 -16.30 10.30 17.15
CA THR A 90 -17.56 10.37 16.38
C THR A 90 -18.70 9.56 17.00
N GLY A 91 -18.39 8.59 17.87
CA GLY A 91 -19.38 7.73 18.54
C GLY A 91 -20.06 6.73 17.60
N ILE A 92 -19.51 6.49 16.40
CA ILE A 92 -20.05 5.51 15.45
C ILE A 92 -19.53 4.11 15.76
N THR A 93 -20.23 3.07 15.29
CA THR A 93 -19.78 1.68 15.46
C THR A 93 -18.68 1.31 14.46
N THR A 94 -17.93 0.25 14.78
CA THR A 94 -16.77 -0.20 14.00
C THR A 94 -17.12 -0.60 12.56
N GLU A 95 -18.28 -1.24 12.35
CA GLU A 95 -18.72 -1.70 11.03
C GLU A 95 -19.03 -0.55 10.06
N LEU A 96 -19.54 0.57 10.58
CA LEU A 96 -19.72 1.80 9.80
C LEU A 96 -18.40 2.54 9.60
N ALA A 97 -17.63 2.66 10.68
CA ALA A 97 -16.35 3.36 10.70
C ALA A 97 -15.35 2.77 9.71
N TYR A 98 -15.30 1.45 9.59
CA TYR A 98 -14.39 0.76 8.69
C TYR A 98 -14.57 1.26 7.24
N ASN A 99 -15.80 1.29 6.75
CA ASN A 99 -16.11 1.75 5.39
C ASN A 99 -15.82 3.25 5.20
N LEU A 100 -16.10 4.08 6.20
CA LEU A 100 -15.79 5.51 6.17
C LEU A 100 -14.28 5.80 6.27
N ALA A 101 -13.52 4.96 6.98
CA ALA A 101 -12.07 5.09 7.10
C ALA A 101 -11.40 4.87 5.74
N ILE A 102 -11.83 3.86 4.97
CA ILE A 102 -11.34 3.63 3.60
C ILE A 102 -11.56 4.87 2.71
N ALA A 103 -12.77 5.45 2.75
CA ALA A 103 -13.07 6.66 1.99
C ALA A 103 -12.25 7.88 2.44
N THR A 104 -11.98 7.99 3.74
CA THR A 104 -11.13 9.04 4.33
C THR A 104 -9.69 8.93 3.84
N PHE A 105 -9.10 7.73 3.89
CA PHE A 105 -7.72 7.52 3.43
C PHE A 105 -7.57 7.74 1.92
N PHE A 106 -8.58 7.38 1.11
CA PHE A 106 -8.61 7.71 -0.32
C PHE A 106 -8.61 9.22 -0.55
N ALA A 107 -9.50 9.96 0.14
CA ALA A 107 -9.61 11.41 0.01
C ALA A 107 -8.33 12.15 0.45
N LEU A 108 -7.71 11.72 1.55
CA LEU A 108 -6.42 12.25 2.01
C LEU A 108 -5.31 11.99 0.99
N SER A 109 -5.31 10.80 0.37
CA SER A 109 -4.34 10.45 -0.67
C SER A 109 -4.51 11.32 -1.92
N ALA A 110 -5.74 11.47 -2.42
CA ALA A 110 -6.05 12.33 -3.56
C ALA A 110 -5.63 13.79 -3.32
N CYS A 111 -5.93 14.35 -2.14
CA CYS A 111 -5.53 15.70 -1.78
C CYS A 111 -4.02 15.87 -1.69
N SER A 112 -3.33 14.90 -1.10
CA SER A 112 -1.87 14.92 -0.94
C SER A 112 -1.18 14.84 -2.31
N VAL A 113 -1.61 13.92 -3.17
CA VAL A 113 -1.10 13.77 -4.54
C VAL A 113 -1.36 15.03 -5.37
N TYR A 114 -2.57 15.60 -5.31
CA TYR A 114 -2.90 16.86 -5.99
C TYR A 114 -1.96 18.00 -5.54
N SER A 115 -1.74 18.11 -4.23
CA SER A 115 -0.88 19.13 -3.66
C SER A 115 0.57 18.96 -4.12
N ILE A 116 1.11 17.73 -4.11
CA ILE A 116 2.46 17.42 -4.60
C ILE A 116 2.57 17.75 -6.09
N GLY A 117 1.68 17.21 -6.92
CA GLY A 117 1.70 17.41 -8.38
C GLY A 117 1.56 18.86 -8.79
N ARG A 118 0.70 19.64 -8.11
CA ARG A 118 0.58 21.08 -8.35
C ARG A 118 1.83 21.85 -7.93
N ASN A 119 2.43 21.48 -6.79
CA ASN A 119 3.57 22.18 -6.21
C ASN A 119 4.92 21.68 -6.73
N ILE A 120 5.00 20.64 -7.53
CA ILE A 120 6.29 20.21 -8.10
C ILE A 120 6.81 21.22 -9.14
N LEU A 121 5.90 21.98 -9.75
CA LEU A 121 6.20 23.04 -10.73
C LEU A 121 6.58 24.36 -10.02
N SER A 122 7.69 25.00 -10.45
CA SER A 122 8.06 26.34 -9.98
C SER A 122 7.08 27.41 -10.44
N ARG A 123 6.89 28.44 -9.60
CA ARG A 123 6.40 29.75 -10.04
C ARG A 123 7.47 30.41 -10.91
N LYS A 124 7.69 29.93 -12.13
CA LYS A 124 8.51 30.65 -13.09
C LYS A 124 7.85 32.00 -13.39
N LYS A 125 8.67 33.05 -13.59
CA LYS A 125 8.23 34.37 -14.06
C LYS A 125 7.57 34.31 -15.45
N ASN A 126 7.83 33.25 -16.22
CA ASN A 126 7.15 33.01 -17.49
C ASN A 126 5.90 32.15 -17.24
N PRO A 127 4.70 32.62 -17.63
CA PRO A 127 3.49 31.83 -17.48
C PRO A 127 3.61 30.57 -18.33
N THR A 128 3.53 29.40 -17.71
CA THR A 128 3.15 28.19 -18.46
C THR A 128 1.74 28.44 -18.99
N LYS A 129 1.49 28.13 -20.26
CA LYS A 129 0.13 28.26 -20.84
C LYS A 129 -0.87 27.36 -20.11
N ILE A 130 -0.37 26.23 -19.60
CA ILE A 130 -1.14 25.26 -18.83
C ILE A 130 -1.13 25.64 -17.35
N ASN A 131 -2.29 25.51 -16.69
CA ASN A 131 -2.42 25.75 -15.26
C ASN A 131 -1.74 24.63 -14.46
N PRO A 132 -0.88 24.92 -13.45
CA PRO A 132 -0.29 23.91 -12.58
C PRO A 132 -1.30 22.99 -11.87
N ALA A 133 -2.57 23.40 -11.72
CA ALA A 133 -3.64 22.54 -11.24
C ALA A 133 -3.83 21.29 -12.10
N ILE A 134 -3.55 21.36 -13.41
CA ILE A 134 -3.62 20.23 -14.34
C ILE A 134 -2.56 19.19 -13.99
N ALA A 135 -1.35 19.60 -13.59
CA ALA A 135 -0.34 18.65 -13.10
C ALA A 135 -0.83 17.92 -11.83
N GLY A 136 -1.49 18.64 -10.92
CA GLY A 136 -2.15 18.04 -9.76
C GLY A 136 -3.22 17.00 -10.16
N ILE A 137 -4.07 17.30 -11.14
CA ILE A 137 -5.10 16.36 -11.64
C ILE A 137 -4.46 15.14 -12.32
N ILE A 138 -3.44 15.33 -13.16
CA ILE A 138 -2.70 14.22 -13.78
C ILE A 138 -2.06 13.35 -12.69
N SER A 139 -1.52 13.94 -11.63
CA SER A 139 -0.99 13.16 -10.50
C SER A 139 -2.07 12.33 -9.81
N ILE A 140 -3.26 12.88 -9.54
CA ILE A 140 -4.38 12.10 -8.97
C ILE A 140 -4.73 10.94 -9.90
N LEU A 141 -4.86 11.21 -11.21
CA LEU A 141 -5.18 10.19 -12.19
C LEU A 141 -4.16 9.05 -12.13
N PHE A 142 -2.87 9.37 -12.18
CA PHE A 142 -1.80 8.36 -12.23
C PHE A 142 -1.65 7.55 -10.94
N VAL A 143 -1.79 8.20 -9.78
CA VAL A 143 -1.55 7.53 -8.50
C VAL A 143 -2.81 6.84 -7.99
N CYS A 144 -3.95 7.54 -7.99
CA CYS A 144 -5.14 7.12 -7.26
C CYS A 144 -6.23 6.49 -8.13
N VAL A 145 -6.18 6.64 -9.47
CA VAL A 145 -7.31 6.25 -10.33
C VAL A 145 -6.93 5.14 -11.31
N LEU A 146 -5.82 5.30 -12.04
CA LEU A 146 -5.43 4.34 -13.07
C LEU A 146 -5.08 2.96 -12.50
N GLY A 147 -5.44 1.92 -13.25
CA GLY A 147 -4.90 0.58 -13.09
C GLY A 147 -3.77 0.29 -14.08
N ASN A 148 -3.17 -0.89 -13.94
CA ASN A 148 -2.14 -1.37 -14.85
C ASN A 148 -2.70 -1.76 -16.23
N LEU A 149 -1.85 -2.27 -17.12
CA LEU A 149 -2.25 -2.57 -18.50
C LEU A 149 -3.03 -3.89 -18.66
N ASP A 150 -3.36 -4.60 -17.56
CA ASP A 150 -4.11 -5.85 -17.61
C ASP A 150 -5.51 -5.69 -18.23
N GLY A 151 -6.17 -4.55 -18.01
CA GLY A 151 -7.45 -4.27 -18.65
C GLY A 151 -7.40 -4.32 -20.17
N LEU A 152 -6.27 -3.93 -20.79
CA LEU A 152 -6.06 -4.09 -22.24
C LEU A 152 -5.87 -5.55 -22.64
N TYR A 153 -5.14 -6.34 -21.84
CA TYR A 153 -4.97 -7.77 -22.10
C TYR A 153 -6.29 -8.52 -22.00
N GLN A 154 -7.11 -8.20 -21.00
CA GLN A 154 -8.44 -8.81 -20.86
C GLN A 154 -9.37 -8.42 -22.02
N VAL A 155 -9.37 -7.16 -22.47
CA VAL A 155 -10.12 -6.75 -23.69
C VAL A 155 -9.65 -7.53 -24.91
N TRP A 156 -8.33 -7.67 -25.08
CA TRP A 156 -7.76 -8.44 -26.18
C TRP A 156 -8.16 -9.92 -26.11
N ASP A 157 -8.09 -10.53 -24.92
CA ASP A 157 -8.51 -11.91 -24.67
C ASP A 157 -10.00 -12.08 -25.00
N SER A 158 -10.87 -11.13 -24.60
CA SER A 158 -12.28 -11.16 -24.95
C SER A 158 -12.54 -11.10 -26.46
N ILE A 159 -11.82 -10.25 -27.19
CA ILE A 159 -11.93 -10.21 -28.66
C ILE A 159 -11.46 -11.51 -29.29
N ARG A 160 -10.35 -12.07 -28.79
CA ARG A 160 -9.74 -13.30 -29.33
C ARG A 160 -10.59 -14.53 -29.10
N PHE A 161 -11.20 -14.65 -27.92
CA PHE A 161 -11.95 -15.84 -27.49
C PHE A 161 -13.47 -15.67 -27.58
N GLY A 162 -13.97 -14.50 -27.96
CA GLY A 162 -15.40 -14.21 -28.10
C GLY A 162 -16.15 -14.10 -26.77
N SER A 163 -15.47 -13.69 -25.69
CA SER A 163 -16.08 -13.51 -24.36
C SER A 163 -16.65 -12.10 -24.17
N ASN A 164 -17.50 -11.90 -23.17
CA ASN A 164 -18.09 -10.60 -22.87
C ASN A 164 -17.30 -9.89 -21.76
N ILE A 165 -16.51 -8.89 -22.14
CA ILE A 165 -15.66 -8.14 -21.20
C ILE A 165 -16.43 -7.51 -20.04
N LEU A 166 -17.72 -7.21 -20.17
CA LEU A 166 -18.50 -6.60 -19.09
C LEU A 166 -18.96 -7.60 -18.03
N THR A 167 -18.98 -8.90 -18.34
CA THR A 167 -19.39 -9.96 -17.42
C THR A 167 -18.25 -10.87 -17.00
N ASP A 168 -17.21 -10.96 -17.83
CA ASP A 168 -16.12 -11.91 -17.72
C ASP A 168 -14.79 -11.24 -17.31
N PHE A 169 -14.82 -9.94 -16.99
CA PHE A 169 -13.66 -9.25 -16.43
C PHE A 169 -13.27 -9.89 -15.10
N ASP A 170 -11.97 -9.98 -14.84
CA ASP A 170 -11.44 -10.45 -13.57
C ASP A 170 -10.67 -9.32 -12.90
N TYR A 171 -11.33 -8.59 -11.98
CA TYR A 171 -10.67 -7.52 -11.22
C TYR A 171 -9.52 -8.06 -10.35
N TRP A 172 -9.57 -9.33 -9.93
CA TRP A 172 -8.60 -9.94 -9.04
C TRP A 172 -7.29 -10.25 -9.77
N ARG A 173 -7.38 -10.71 -11.03
CA ARG A 173 -6.23 -10.96 -11.92
C ARG A 173 -5.34 -9.73 -12.06
N SER A 174 -5.92 -8.53 -12.15
CA SER A 174 -5.15 -7.31 -12.40
C SER A 174 -4.18 -6.95 -11.28
N SER A 175 -4.29 -7.51 -10.08
CA SER A 175 -3.28 -7.34 -9.02
C SER A 175 -2.38 -8.56 -8.82
N ARG A 176 -2.34 -9.48 -9.79
CA ARG A 176 -1.43 -10.64 -9.84
C ARG A 176 -0.80 -10.76 -11.22
N MET A 177 -0.07 -9.72 -11.62
CA MET A 177 0.54 -9.66 -12.96
C MET A 177 1.81 -10.50 -13.10
N MET A 178 2.26 -11.14 -12.02
CA MET A 178 3.32 -12.15 -12.03
C MET A 178 2.64 -13.52 -11.86
N LEU A 179 2.33 -14.17 -12.99
CA LEU A 179 1.52 -15.40 -13.04
C LEU A 179 2.25 -16.64 -12.47
N PRO A 180 1.51 -17.63 -11.93
CA PRO A 180 1.99 -18.82 -11.20
C PRO A 180 3.04 -19.75 -11.85
N ASP A 181 3.44 -19.55 -13.10
CA ASP A 181 4.47 -20.40 -13.72
C ASP A 181 5.83 -19.80 -13.35
N PRO A 182 6.87 -20.57 -12.96
CA PRO A 182 8.12 -19.99 -12.49
C PRO A 182 8.59 -18.88 -13.46
N PRO A 183 8.61 -17.60 -13.00
CA PRO A 183 8.86 -17.20 -11.63
C PRO A 183 7.71 -16.37 -10.99
N GLY A 184 6.77 -17.00 -10.26
CA GLY A 184 6.17 -16.40 -9.04
C GLY A 184 4.64 -16.25 -8.93
N HIS A 185 4.15 -16.03 -7.70
CA HIS A 185 2.74 -15.81 -7.32
C HIS A 185 2.52 -14.40 -6.73
N GLU A 186 3.33 -13.42 -7.13
CA GLU A 186 3.43 -12.17 -6.39
C GLU A 186 2.20 -11.27 -6.55
N ILE A 187 1.84 -10.63 -5.44
CA ILE A 187 0.78 -9.62 -5.40
C ILE A 187 1.36 -8.30 -5.92
N THR A 188 0.79 -7.76 -6.97
CA THR A 188 1.19 -6.52 -7.66
C THR A 188 0.08 -5.49 -7.64
N GLU A 189 -0.43 -5.19 -6.44
CA GLU A 189 -1.47 -4.17 -6.26
C GLU A 189 -0.97 -2.77 -6.64
N PHE A 190 -1.94 -1.93 -7.01
CA PHE A 190 -1.78 -0.50 -7.22
C PHE A 190 -2.87 0.23 -6.39
N PRO A 191 -2.69 1.53 -6.07
CA PRO A 191 -3.52 2.17 -5.05
C PRO A 191 -5.03 2.08 -5.27
N PHE A 192 -5.50 2.20 -6.52
CA PHE A 192 -6.93 2.08 -6.80
C PHE A 192 -7.45 0.67 -6.50
N PHE A 193 -6.71 -0.41 -6.82
CA PHE A 193 -7.06 -1.78 -6.40
C PHE A 193 -7.13 -1.86 -4.88
N THR A 194 -6.10 -1.40 -4.17
CA THR A 194 -6.01 -1.48 -2.71
C THR A 194 -7.22 -0.81 -2.03
N PHE A 195 -7.58 0.40 -2.46
CA PHE A 195 -8.77 1.10 -1.93
C PHE A 195 -10.08 0.41 -2.31
N LEU A 196 -10.20 -0.07 -3.56
CA LEU A 196 -11.41 -0.74 -4.07
C LEU A 196 -11.64 -2.09 -3.38
N PHE A 197 -10.58 -2.84 -3.12
CA PHE A 197 -10.63 -4.11 -2.40
C PHE A 197 -11.06 -3.91 -0.94
N ALA A 198 -10.53 -2.84 -0.33
CA ALA A 198 -10.90 -2.29 0.97
C ALA A 198 -10.47 -3.13 2.19
N ASP A 199 -9.26 -3.66 2.15
CA ASP A 199 -8.57 -4.16 3.36
C ASP A 199 -8.03 -2.94 4.11
N LEU A 200 -8.47 -2.72 5.35
CA LEU A 200 -8.06 -1.58 6.20
C LEU A 200 -6.69 -1.86 6.82
N HIS A 201 -5.78 -2.29 5.96
CA HIS A 201 -4.53 -2.90 6.34
C HIS A 201 -3.41 -1.88 6.34
N ALA A 202 -2.29 -2.23 6.97
CA ALA A 202 -1.10 -1.38 7.12
C ALA A 202 -0.67 -0.63 5.85
N HIS A 203 -0.67 -1.31 4.70
CA HIS A 203 -0.23 -0.77 3.42
C HIS A 203 -1.21 0.22 2.80
N LEU A 204 -2.52 0.09 3.07
CA LEU A 204 -3.55 1.05 2.65
C LEU A 204 -3.47 2.31 3.52
N ILE A 205 -3.46 2.11 4.84
CA ILE A 205 -3.43 3.20 5.81
C ILE A 205 -2.19 4.08 5.62
N SER A 206 -1.06 3.49 5.23
CA SER A 206 0.19 4.24 5.11
C SER A 206 0.26 5.18 3.88
N ILE A 207 -0.52 4.95 2.83
CA ILE A 207 -0.48 5.75 1.57
C ILE A 207 -0.53 7.27 1.81
N PRO A 208 -1.48 7.85 2.57
CA PRO A 208 -1.48 9.30 2.81
C PRO A 208 -0.29 9.78 3.65
N PHE A 209 0.27 8.94 4.52
CA PHE A 209 1.44 9.28 5.34
C PHE A 209 2.74 9.24 4.52
N THR A 210 2.85 8.31 3.58
CA THR A 210 3.98 8.28 2.66
C THR A 210 3.96 9.49 1.74
N LEU A 211 2.78 9.89 1.26
CA LEU A 211 2.57 11.12 0.50
C LEU A 211 2.89 12.37 1.34
N LEU A 212 2.60 12.38 2.64
CA LEU A 212 3.01 13.45 3.54
C LEU A 212 4.54 13.59 3.57
N VAL A 213 5.29 12.48 3.69
CA VAL A 213 6.76 12.50 3.63
C VAL A 213 7.27 13.04 2.29
N VAL A 214 6.68 12.62 1.16
CA VAL A 214 7.02 13.13 -0.18
C VAL A 214 6.71 14.64 -0.29
N GLY A 215 5.57 15.10 0.24
CA GLY A 215 5.18 16.50 0.23
C GLY A 215 6.10 17.40 1.04
N ILE A 216 6.52 16.97 2.24
CA ILE A 216 7.50 17.70 3.06
C ILE A 216 8.88 17.67 2.39
N SER A 217 9.26 16.54 1.79
CA SER A 217 10.51 16.41 1.02
C SER A 217 10.56 17.37 -0.18
N LEU A 218 9.45 17.51 -0.91
CA LEU A 218 9.30 18.51 -1.96
C LEU A 218 9.39 19.93 -1.40
N HIS A 219 8.77 20.21 -0.25
CA HIS A 219 8.88 21.51 0.40
C HIS A 219 10.34 21.87 0.72
N ILE A 220 11.13 20.91 1.20
CA ILE A 220 12.55 21.07 1.51
C ILE A 220 13.39 21.37 0.27
N THR A 221 13.17 20.67 -0.85
CA THR A 221 13.94 20.93 -2.08
C THR A 221 13.64 22.30 -2.68
N ARG A 222 12.41 22.79 -2.51
CA ARG A 222 11.93 24.04 -3.12
C ARG A 222 12.23 25.29 -2.30
N ASN A 223 12.15 25.20 -0.97
CA ASN A 223 12.34 26.37 -0.12
C ASN A 223 13.78 26.46 0.37
N ASN A 224 14.30 27.68 0.42
CA ASN A 224 15.55 27.92 1.11
C ASN A 224 15.27 27.77 2.61
N ILE A 225 15.51 26.56 3.14
CA ILE A 225 15.67 26.37 4.56
C ILE A 225 16.72 27.39 5.02
N SER A 226 16.37 28.21 6.01
CA SER A 226 17.27 29.25 6.49
C SER A 226 18.65 28.67 6.80
N ASN A 227 19.73 29.39 6.46
CA ASN A 227 21.09 29.04 6.88
C ASN A 227 21.23 28.96 8.41
N ILE A 228 20.29 29.56 9.13
CA ILE A 228 20.18 29.48 10.58
C ILE A 228 19.60 28.11 10.96
N TRP A 229 20.44 27.26 11.54
CA TRP A 229 20.13 25.85 11.83
C TRP A 229 18.83 25.64 12.62
N TRP A 230 18.56 26.45 13.66
CA TRP A 230 17.36 26.28 14.49
C TRP A 230 16.04 26.58 13.76
N LYS A 231 16.08 27.41 12.71
CA LYS A 231 14.90 27.67 11.86
C LYS A 231 14.55 26.48 10.96
N SER A 232 15.47 25.54 10.77
CA SER A 232 15.22 24.31 10.02
C SER A 232 14.59 23.20 10.87
N LEU A 233 14.77 23.26 12.20
CA LEU A 233 14.34 22.20 13.11
C LEU A 233 12.86 21.88 13.00
N PRO A 234 11.91 22.85 12.98
CA PRO A 234 10.49 22.51 12.93
C PRO A 234 10.11 21.65 11.70
N THR A 235 10.61 22.02 10.51
CA THR A 235 10.37 21.24 9.29
C THR A 235 11.01 19.86 9.36
N LEU A 236 12.23 19.76 9.91
CA LEU A 236 12.92 18.48 10.08
C LEU A 236 12.26 17.60 11.15
N SER A 237 11.70 18.18 12.22
CA SER A 237 10.96 17.46 13.26
C SER A 237 9.66 16.90 12.70
N VAL A 238 8.92 17.68 11.91
CA VAL A 238 7.69 17.18 11.25
C VAL A 238 8.02 16.07 10.25
N LEU A 239 9.12 16.20 9.50
CA LEU A 239 9.60 15.13 8.62
C LEU A 239 10.01 13.88 9.40
N GLY A 240 10.76 14.03 10.50
CA GLY A 240 11.15 12.93 11.40
C GLY A 240 9.94 12.24 12.01
N LEU A 241 8.96 12.99 12.53
CA LEU A 241 7.72 12.45 13.06
C LEU A 241 6.94 11.68 11.97
N SER A 242 6.90 12.20 10.74
CA SER A 242 6.21 11.55 9.63
C SER A 242 6.89 10.23 9.24
N VAL A 243 8.23 10.19 9.19
CA VAL A 243 9.01 8.96 8.94
C VAL A 243 8.85 7.96 10.08
N GLY A 244 8.88 8.42 11.35
CA GLY A 244 8.63 7.58 12.51
C GLY A 244 7.23 6.97 12.51
N CYS A 245 6.23 7.72 12.07
CA CYS A 245 4.86 7.24 11.94
C CYS A 245 4.77 6.07 10.94
N LEU A 246 5.50 6.14 9.82
CA LEU A 246 5.57 5.02 8.87
C LEU A 246 6.14 3.76 9.52
N ALA A 247 7.13 3.86 10.41
CA ALA A 247 7.66 2.70 11.11
C ALA A 247 6.63 2.00 12.01
N ALA A 248 5.67 2.75 12.54
CA ALA A 248 4.58 2.22 13.36
C ALA A 248 3.36 1.73 12.55
N ILE A 249 3.08 2.36 11.39
CA ILE A 249 1.99 1.94 10.50
C ILE A 249 2.40 0.75 9.62
N ASN A 250 3.54 0.84 8.96
CA ASN A 250 4.03 -0.16 8.02
C ASN A 250 5.56 -0.06 7.86
N THR A 251 6.29 -0.90 8.59
CA THR A 251 7.77 -0.87 8.64
C THR A 251 8.43 -0.99 7.26
N TRP A 252 7.77 -1.65 6.29
CA TRP A 252 8.28 -1.82 4.92
C TRP A 252 8.46 -0.49 4.16
N ASP A 253 7.78 0.57 4.60
CA ASP A 253 7.80 1.87 3.94
C ASP A 253 9.07 2.67 4.30
N VAL A 254 9.61 2.42 5.50
CA VAL A 254 10.67 3.23 6.11
C VAL A 254 11.91 3.37 5.21
N PRO A 255 12.48 2.31 4.60
CA PRO A 255 13.69 2.45 3.79
C PRO A 255 13.50 3.39 2.59
N ILE A 256 12.38 3.27 1.89
CA ILE A 256 12.09 4.01 0.65
C ILE A 256 11.90 5.51 0.97
N TYR A 257 11.05 5.82 1.95
CA TYR A 257 10.71 7.21 2.25
C TYR A 257 11.81 7.93 3.05
N THR A 258 12.62 7.20 3.82
CA THR A 258 13.85 7.75 4.39
C THR A 258 14.86 8.10 3.30
N ALA A 259 15.04 7.24 2.28
CA ALA A 259 15.91 7.53 1.16
C ALA A 259 15.44 8.78 0.36
N ILE A 260 14.13 8.93 0.14
CA ILE A 260 13.56 10.14 -0.49
C ILE A 260 13.83 11.38 0.37
N ALA A 261 13.64 11.29 1.69
CA ALA A 261 13.90 12.39 2.62
C ALA A 261 15.38 12.83 2.58
N ILE A 262 16.32 11.88 2.66
CA ILE A 262 17.77 12.13 2.60
C ILE A 262 18.17 12.67 1.22
N GLY A 263 17.67 12.08 0.13
CA GLY A 263 17.93 12.58 -1.22
C GLY A 263 17.41 14.00 -1.43
N SER A 264 16.30 14.36 -0.79
CA SER A 264 15.74 15.71 -0.83
C SER A 264 16.57 16.71 -0.03
N LEU A 265 17.13 16.31 1.11
CA LEU A 265 18.14 17.10 1.82
C LEU A 265 19.37 17.34 0.96
N LEU A 266 19.86 16.30 0.27
CA LEU A 266 21.01 16.42 -0.63
C LEU A 266 20.72 17.46 -1.73
N ILE A 267 19.57 17.37 -2.41
CA ILE A 267 19.17 18.36 -3.42
C ILE A 267 19.12 19.78 -2.83
N ALA A 268 18.52 19.93 -1.65
CA ALA A 268 18.38 21.22 -0.99
C ALA A 268 19.75 21.83 -0.62
N GLU A 269 20.66 21.05 -0.05
CA GLU A 269 21.99 21.54 0.34
C GLU A 269 22.89 21.85 -0.87
N LEU A 270 22.87 20.99 -1.89
CA LEU A 270 23.60 21.24 -3.14
C LEU A 270 23.18 22.56 -3.79
N ARG A 271 21.88 22.86 -3.76
CA ARG A 271 21.34 24.12 -4.26
C ARG A 271 21.80 25.32 -3.44
N GLN A 272 21.77 25.23 -2.11
CA GLN A 272 22.11 26.34 -1.22
C GLN A 272 23.60 26.67 -1.24
N ILE A 273 24.44 25.64 -1.30
CA ILE A 273 25.91 25.76 -1.23
C ILE A 273 26.52 25.97 -2.62
N GLY A 274 25.81 25.58 -3.69
CA GLY A 274 26.24 25.77 -5.08
C GLY A 274 27.11 24.62 -5.62
N GLY A 275 27.09 23.45 -4.97
CA GLY A 275 27.83 22.27 -5.42
C GLY A 275 28.04 21.22 -4.33
N LEU A 276 28.60 20.07 -4.73
CA LEU A 276 28.95 18.99 -3.82
C LEU A 276 30.30 19.29 -3.15
N ASN A 277 30.28 19.51 -1.83
CA ASN A 277 31.48 19.69 -1.01
C ASN A 277 31.30 19.05 0.38
N SER A 278 32.38 19.05 1.18
CA SER A 278 32.37 18.45 2.53
C SER A 278 31.33 19.09 3.45
N LEU A 279 31.08 20.40 3.33
CA LEU A 279 30.07 21.11 4.11
C LEU A 279 28.65 20.65 3.76
N ALA A 280 28.35 20.46 2.47
CA ALA A 280 27.06 19.95 2.02
C ALA A 280 26.81 18.55 2.57
N LEU A 281 27.81 17.66 2.46
CA LEU A 281 27.73 16.31 3.02
C LEU A 281 27.52 16.32 4.53
N PHE A 282 28.28 17.14 5.27
CA PHE A 282 28.13 17.28 6.72
C PHE A 282 26.71 17.73 7.11
N LYS A 283 26.16 18.75 6.43
CA LYS A 283 24.81 19.23 6.70
C LYS A 283 23.75 18.18 6.39
N VAL A 284 23.89 17.44 5.30
CA VAL A 284 22.99 16.32 4.97
C VAL A 284 23.06 15.28 6.07
N ILE A 285 24.25 14.83 6.47
CA ILE A 285 24.44 13.81 7.51
C ILE A 285 23.81 14.26 8.84
N TRP A 286 24.14 15.46 9.32
CA TRP A 286 23.57 15.99 10.57
C TRP A 286 22.04 16.07 10.52
N LYS A 287 21.47 16.62 9.44
CA LYS A 287 20.00 16.72 9.28
C LYS A 287 19.33 15.36 9.20
N SER A 288 19.96 14.39 8.53
CA SER A 288 19.48 13.01 8.47
C SER A 288 19.51 12.35 9.85
N VAL A 289 20.60 12.48 10.60
CA VAL A 289 20.71 11.98 11.98
C VAL A 289 19.63 12.60 12.86
N TYR A 290 19.39 13.91 12.74
CA TYR A 290 18.32 14.59 13.47
C TYR A 290 16.93 14.04 13.13
N ILE A 291 16.60 13.89 11.84
CA ILE A 291 15.32 13.30 11.38
C ILE A 291 15.14 11.89 11.95
N LEU A 292 16.16 11.03 11.85
CA LEU A 292 16.11 9.65 12.34
C LEU A 292 15.99 9.59 13.87
N THR A 293 16.64 10.52 14.58
CA THR A 293 16.50 10.67 16.03
C THR A 293 15.05 10.97 16.40
N ILE A 294 14.44 11.98 15.76
CA ILE A 294 13.03 12.31 16.00
C ILE A 294 12.11 11.14 15.62
N ALA A 295 12.37 10.48 14.49
CA ALA A 295 11.59 9.33 14.03
C ALA A 295 11.56 8.20 15.07
N TYR A 296 12.73 7.82 15.59
CA TYR A 296 12.85 6.74 16.56
C TYR A 296 12.26 7.13 17.94
N PHE A 297 12.63 8.29 18.48
CA PHE A 297 12.23 8.66 19.84
C PHE A 297 10.74 9.03 19.96
N SER A 298 10.10 9.52 18.88
CA SER A 298 8.67 9.82 18.90
C SER A 298 7.80 8.56 19.02
N PHE A 299 8.34 7.41 18.62
CA PHE A 299 7.66 6.10 18.64
C PHE A 299 8.40 5.09 19.53
N LEU A 300 9.20 5.58 20.49
CA LEU A 300 9.98 4.72 21.39
C LEU A 300 9.13 3.66 22.11
N PRO A 301 7.94 3.97 22.67
CA PRO A 301 7.11 2.94 23.29
C PRO A 301 6.70 1.81 22.33
N TYR A 302 6.46 2.12 21.06
CA TYR A 302 6.17 1.12 20.04
C TYR A 302 7.40 0.24 19.78
N HIS A 303 8.56 0.86 19.56
CA HIS A 303 9.81 0.14 19.29
C HIS A 303 10.27 -0.75 20.45
N LEU A 304 10.02 -0.36 21.71
CA LEU A 304 10.37 -1.15 22.88
C LEU A 304 9.49 -2.39 23.06
N ASN A 305 8.29 -2.42 22.47
CA ASN A 305 7.35 -3.52 22.61
C ASN A 305 7.18 -4.36 21.33
N SER A 306 7.70 -3.90 20.19
CA SER A 306 7.67 -4.65 18.93
C SER A 306 8.76 -5.72 18.90
N VAL A 307 8.39 -6.97 18.62
CA VAL A 307 9.32 -8.10 18.48
C VAL A 307 9.44 -8.47 17.01
N THR A 308 10.67 -8.44 16.47
CA THR A 308 10.97 -8.85 15.09
C THR A 308 11.59 -10.25 15.07
N PHE A 309 10.98 -11.16 14.30
CA PHE A 309 11.47 -12.54 14.15
C PHE A 309 12.37 -12.74 12.93
N PHE A 310 12.30 -11.83 11.97
CA PHE A 310 13.12 -11.82 10.77
C PHE A 310 13.84 -10.49 10.68
N ASN A 311 15.17 -10.53 10.60
CA ASN A 311 16.02 -9.34 10.62
C ASN A 311 17.08 -9.34 9.51
N TRP A 312 16.96 -10.28 8.55
CA TRP A 312 17.92 -10.43 7.48
C TRP A 312 17.29 -10.34 6.09
N ILE A 313 18.15 -10.21 5.08
CA ILE A 313 17.78 -10.21 3.66
C ILE A 313 18.37 -11.45 2.97
N GLU A 314 17.60 -12.04 2.07
CA GLU A 314 17.99 -13.20 1.28
C GLU A 314 17.97 -12.86 -0.21
N ARG A 315 18.67 -13.65 -1.03
CA ARG A 315 18.54 -13.52 -2.49
C ARG A 315 17.19 -14.06 -2.94
N THR A 316 16.58 -13.38 -3.90
CA THR A 316 15.40 -13.90 -4.57
C THR A 316 15.76 -15.08 -5.49
N THR A 317 14.85 -16.04 -5.60
CA THR A 317 14.91 -17.17 -6.56
C THR A 317 14.41 -16.79 -7.95
N ASN A 318 13.65 -15.69 -8.02
CA ASN A 318 12.81 -15.30 -9.14
C ASN A 318 13.07 -13.84 -9.55
N THR A 319 13.01 -13.54 -10.84
CA THR A 319 13.20 -12.18 -11.38
C THR A 319 12.02 -11.75 -12.22
N THR A 320 11.75 -10.43 -12.26
CA THR A 320 10.62 -9.89 -13.01
C THR A 320 10.94 -9.86 -14.49
N THR A 321 10.14 -10.53 -15.31
CA THR A 321 10.31 -10.56 -16.77
C THR A 321 9.94 -9.22 -17.41
N PHE A 322 10.40 -9.02 -18.65
CA PHE A 322 10.11 -7.79 -19.39
C PHE A 322 8.61 -7.56 -19.61
N PRO A 323 7.83 -8.56 -20.07
CA PRO A 323 6.38 -8.39 -20.22
C PRO A 323 5.71 -8.04 -18.89
N GLN A 324 6.01 -8.74 -17.80
CA GLN A 324 5.44 -8.45 -16.47
C GLN A 324 5.72 -6.99 -16.05
N PHE A 325 6.96 -6.53 -16.21
CA PHE A 325 7.32 -5.16 -15.82
C PHE A 325 6.62 -4.09 -16.66
N ILE A 326 6.47 -4.33 -17.96
CA ILE A 326 5.72 -3.44 -18.88
C ILE A 326 4.22 -3.48 -18.58
N SER A 327 3.66 -4.65 -18.27
CA SER A 327 2.26 -4.80 -17.90
C SER A 327 1.92 -3.96 -16.67
N ILE A 328 2.81 -3.95 -15.68
CA ILE A 328 2.61 -3.20 -14.42
C ILE A 328 2.91 -1.71 -14.64
N ASN A 329 4.10 -1.34 -15.13
CA ASN A 329 4.58 0.05 -15.12
C ASN A 329 4.66 0.72 -16.51
N GLY A 330 4.11 0.10 -17.55
CA GLY A 330 4.33 0.48 -18.96
C GLY A 330 4.00 1.94 -19.27
N LEU A 331 2.89 2.46 -18.76
CA LEU A 331 2.51 3.87 -18.94
C LEU A 331 3.59 4.82 -18.39
N PHE A 332 4.06 4.58 -17.16
CA PHE A 332 5.07 5.44 -16.52
C PHE A 332 6.44 5.31 -17.18
N LEU A 333 6.80 4.11 -17.63
CA LEU A 333 8.02 3.85 -18.39
C LEU A 333 8.04 4.65 -19.70
N VAL A 334 6.97 4.58 -20.50
CA VAL A 334 6.86 5.30 -21.78
C VAL A 334 6.96 6.81 -21.57
N ILE A 335 6.25 7.36 -20.58
CA ILE A 335 6.27 8.81 -20.30
C ILE A 335 7.67 9.25 -19.87
N THR A 336 8.27 8.53 -18.93
CA THR A 336 9.60 8.86 -18.40
C THR A 336 10.66 8.76 -19.50
N PHE A 337 10.60 7.72 -20.32
CA PHE A 337 11.51 7.51 -21.44
C PHE A 337 11.38 8.64 -22.48
N SER A 338 10.14 9.01 -22.81
CA SER A 338 9.85 10.11 -23.74
C SER A 338 10.42 11.44 -23.22
N TRP A 339 10.30 11.71 -21.92
CA TRP A 339 10.84 12.92 -21.30
C TRP A 339 12.37 12.93 -21.28
N CYS A 340 13.01 11.78 -21.00
CA CYS A 340 14.46 11.67 -21.05
C CYS A 340 15.00 11.92 -22.47
N ILE A 341 14.43 11.28 -23.49
CA ILE A 341 14.82 11.51 -24.89
C ILE A 341 14.68 12.99 -25.22
N TYR A 342 13.53 13.58 -24.90
CA TYR A 342 13.27 14.98 -25.17
C TYR A 342 14.28 15.90 -24.47
N SER A 343 14.62 15.63 -23.21
CA SER A 343 15.55 16.45 -22.43
C SER A 343 16.99 16.40 -22.97
N VAL A 344 17.38 15.30 -23.61
CA VAL A 344 18.71 15.11 -24.20
C VAL A 344 18.76 15.53 -25.68
N TYR A 345 17.63 15.53 -26.39
CA TYR A 345 17.55 15.78 -27.84
C TYR A 345 18.22 17.09 -28.35
N PRO A 346 18.07 18.25 -27.68
CA PRO A 346 18.74 19.48 -28.11
C PRO A 346 20.27 19.35 -28.14
N PHE A 347 20.84 18.56 -27.23
CA PHE A 347 22.28 18.35 -27.18
C PHE A 347 22.77 17.47 -28.34
N VAL A 348 22.06 16.39 -28.64
CA VAL A 348 22.37 15.50 -29.77
C VAL A 348 22.28 16.27 -31.09
N THR A 349 21.24 17.08 -31.26
CA THR A 349 21.03 17.84 -32.51
C THR A 349 21.98 19.03 -32.67
N HIS A 350 22.35 19.74 -31.60
CA HIS A 350 23.36 20.81 -31.68
C HIS A 350 24.77 20.29 -31.98
N GLN A 351 25.09 19.02 -31.66
CA GLN A 351 26.34 18.38 -32.08
C GLN A 351 26.30 17.83 -33.52
N ASN A 352 25.11 17.61 -34.09
CA ASN A 352 24.91 16.98 -35.40
C ASN A 352 24.94 17.94 -36.62
N MET A 353 25.45 19.18 -36.47
CA MET A 353 25.98 19.96 -37.60
C MET A 353 27.38 19.48 -38.05
N LEU A 354 27.78 18.27 -37.67
CA LEU A 354 29.00 17.60 -38.08
C LEU A 354 28.59 16.29 -38.75
N LYS A 355 28.81 16.21 -40.07
CA LYS A 355 28.54 15.04 -40.91
C LYS A 355 29.07 13.77 -40.21
N PHE A 356 28.19 12.81 -39.93
CA PHE A 356 28.55 11.55 -39.29
C PHE A 356 29.22 10.62 -40.32
N SER A 357 30.55 10.53 -40.26
CA SER A 357 31.32 9.43 -40.85
C SER A 357 31.88 8.55 -39.73
N ALA A 358 31.87 7.23 -39.89
CA ALA A 358 32.46 6.28 -38.93
C ALA A 358 33.96 6.57 -38.67
N LYS A 359 34.63 7.26 -39.62
CA LYS A 359 36.03 7.71 -39.53
C LYS A 359 36.20 8.94 -38.61
N ASP A 360 35.23 9.85 -38.59
CA ASP A 360 35.26 11.06 -37.74
C ASP A 360 34.99 10.73 -36.25
N LEU A 361 34.19 9.69 -36.00
CA LEU A 361 33.91 9.21 -34.66
C LEU A 361 35.17 8.60 -34.02
N THR A 362 35.89 7.75 -34.74
CA THR A 362 37.14 7.14 -34.26
C THR A 362 38.24 8.17 -34.04
N GLU A 363 38.42 9.15 -34.94
CA GLU A 363 39.39 10.24 -34.74
C GLU A 363 39.06 11.15 -33.55
N ARG A 364 37.78 11.47 -33.30
CA ARG A 364 37.38 12.26 -32.12
C ARG A 364 37.48 11.48 -30.82
N VAL A 365 37.12 10.21 -30.82
CA VAL A 365 37.25 9.33 -29.65
C VAL A 365 38.73 9.18 -29.27
N TYR A 366 39.62 9.12 -30.26
CA TYR A 366 41.07 9.09 -30.06
C TYR A 366 41.66 10.42 -29.56
N ARG A 367 41.09 11.56 -29.99
CA ARG A 367 41.53 12.92 -29.58
C ARG A 367 40.83 13.48 -28.33
N SER A 368 39.79 12.84 -27.83
CA SER A 368 38.97 13.39 -26.75
C SER A 368 39.57 13.09 -25.37
N HIS A 369 39.32 14.00 -24.42
CA HIS A 369 39.77 13.83 -23.04
C HIS A 369 39.37 12.46 -22.48
N PRO A 370 40.19 11.82 -21.62
CA PRO A 370 39.96 10.46 -21.10
C PRO A 370 38.58 10.25 -20.47
N LYS A 371 37.95 11.32 -19.96
CA LYS A 371 36.59 11.30 -19.42
C LYS A 371 35.49 11.04 -20.47
N ILE A 372 35.66 11.50 -21.71
CA ILE A 372 34.69 11.31 -22.81
C ILE A 372 34.82 9.91 -23.38
N LEU A 373 36.05 9.42 -23.55
CA LEU A 373 36.34 8.05 -23.95
C LEU A 373 35.76 7.04 -22.94
N ALA A 374 35.96 7.29 -21.64
CA ALA A 374 35.38 6.47 -20.58
C ALA A 374 33.84 6.46 -20.62
N LEU A 375 33.20 7.62 -20.80
CA LEU A 375 31.74 7.72 -20.89
C LEU A 375 31.19 6.96 -22.11
N PHE A 376 31.85 7.07 -23.26
CA PHE A 376 31.47 6.34 -24.47
C PHE A 376 31.61 4.82 -24.28
N LEU A 377 32.74 4.35 -23.74
CA LEU A 377 32.95 2.93 -23.40
C LEU A 377 31.91 2.42 -22.39
N ILE A 378 31.63 3.18 -21.33
CA ILE A 378 30.60 2.84 -20.35
C ILE A 378 29.22 2.74 -21.03
N THR A 379 28.90 3.65 -21.94
CA THR A 379 27.61 3.64 -22.65
C THR A 379 27.49 2.44 -23.58
N VAL A 380 28.55 2.11 -24.34
CA VAL A 380 28.59 0.94 -25.23
C VAL A 380 28.53 -0.36 -24.43
N LEU A 381 29.25 -0.45 -23.30
CA LEU A 381 29.22 -1.61 -22.41
C LEU A 381 27.86 -1.76 -21.72
N LEU A 382 27.22 -0.66 -21.28
CA LEU A 382 25.86 -0.67 -20.74
C LEU A 382 24.86 -1.14 -21.78
N PHE A 383 24.96 -0.66 -23.02
CA PHE A 383 24.04 -1.03 -24.09
C PHE A 383 24.26 -2.49 -24.56
N GLY A 384 25.51 -2.94 -24.63
CA GLY A 384 25.86 -4.34 -24.90
C GLY A 384 25.37 -5.27 -23.79
N TYR A 385 25.57 -4.87 -22.52
CA TYR A 385 25.03 -5.57 -21.35
C TYR A 385 23.50 -5.60 -21.37
N LEU A 386 22.83 -4.50 -21.74
CA LEU A 386 21.38 -4.43 -21.84
C LEU A 386 20.84 -5.43 -22.88
N ILE A 387 21.44 -5.46 -24.08
CA ILE A 387 21.04 -6.38 -25.14
C ILE A 387 21.23 -7.83 -24.68
N ILE A 388 22.41 -8.15 -24.13
CA ILE A 388 22.73 -9.50 -23.67
C ILE A 388 21.84 -9.92 -22.50
N ALA A 389 21.56 -9.04 -21.54
CA ALA A 389 20.71 -9.32 -20.40
C ALA A 389 19.24 -9.53 -20.81
N LEU A 390 18.73 -8.72 -21.73
CA LEU A 390 17.38 -8.89 -22.29
C LEU A 390 17.26 -10.15 -23.16
N SER A 391 18.29 -10.50 -23.94
CA SER A 391 18.28 -11.67 -24.81
C SER A 391 18.54 -13.00 -24.08
N SER A 392 19.32 -12.96 -23.00
CA SER A 392 19.71 -14.17 -22.24
C SER A 392 18.67 -14.57 -21.19
N GLY A 393 17.78 -13.66 -20.78
CA GLY A 393 16.81 -13.89 -19.70
C GLY A 393 17.44 -14.09 -18.31
N MET A 394 18.77 -14.10 -18.20
CA MET A 394 19.52 -14.49 -16.99
C MET A 394 19.38 -13.52 -15.80
N LEU A 395 18.92 -12.29 -16.05
CA LEU A 395 18.79 -11.23 -15.04
C LEU A 395 17.35 -10.71 -14.91
N GLY A 396 16.38 -11.40 -15.51
CA GLY A 396 15.04 -10.86 -15.71
C GLY A 396 15.03 -9.66 -16.67
N GLY A 397 13.82 -9.17 -16.98
CA GLY A 397 13.64 -8.00 -17.85
C GLY A 397 13.56 -6.66 -17.11
N ALA A 398 13.23 -6.67 -15.81
CA ALA A 398 13.07 -5.43 -15.04
C ALA A 398 14.42 -4.78 -14.66
N ILE A 399 15.45 -5.56 -14.30
CA ILE A 399 16.77 -5.02 -13.94
C ILE A 399 17.39 -4.23 -15.13
N PRO A 400 17.51 -4.80 -16.34
CA PRO A 400 18.13 -4.09 -17.46
C PRO A 400 17.36 -2.82 -17.85
N VAL A 401 16.02 -2.89 -17.91
CA VAL A 401 15.17 -1.72 -18.19
C VAL A 401 15.36 -0.64 -17.12
N SER A 402 15.37 -1.00 -15.84
CA SER A 402 15.56 -0.06 -14.74
C SER A 402 16.93 0.63 -14.80
N MET A 403 18.00 -0.12 -15.11
CA MET A 403 19.34 0.45 -15.29
C MET A 403 19.41 1.44 -16.45
N LEU A 404 18.78 1.12 -17.59
CA LEU A 404 18.68 2.04 -18.73
C LEU A 404 17.94 3.32 -18.33
N MET A 405 16.80 3.19 -17.65
CA MET A 405 16.00 4.34 -17.22
C MET A 405 16.76 5.24 -16.25
N ILE A 406 17.49 4.66 -15.29
CA ILE A 406 18.36 5.41 -14.36
C ILE A 406 19.44 6.15 -15.16
N PHE A 407 20.13 5.48 -16.09
CA PHE A 407 21.16 6.11 -16.92
C PHE A 407 20.60 7.31 -17.71
N LEU A 408 19.43 7.15 -18.33
CA LEU A 408 18.76 8.21 -19.08
C LEU A 408 18.32 9.39 -18.18
N LEU A 409 17.80 9.11 -16.98
CA LEU A 409 17.39 10.13 -16.01
C LEU A 409 18.58 10.92 -15.46
N VAL A 410 19.67 10.23 -15.09
CA VAL A 410 20.92 10.86 -14.61
C VAL A 410 21.53 11.71 -15.73
N SER A 411 21.58 11.19 -16.95
CA SER A 411 22.05 11.94 -18.12
C SER A 411 21.21 13.19 -18.35
N SER A 412 19.88 13.07 -18.31
CA SER A 412 18.95 14.20 -18.44
C SER A 412 19.19 15.25 -17.36
N CYS A 413 19.35 14.85 -16.10
CA CYS A 413 19.67 15.77 -14.99
C CYS A 413 21.00 16.49 -15.22
N PHE A 414 22.04 15.77 -15.64
CA PHE A 414 23.35 16.33 -15.91
C PHE A 414 23.30 17.39 -17.03
N PHE A 415 22.61 17.09 -18.14
CA PHE A 415 22.47 18.05 -19.25
C PHE A 415 21.63 19.27 -18.88
N ILE A 416 20.53 19.07 -18.13
CA ILE A 416 19.72 20.18 -17.61
C ILE A 416 20.54 21.07 -16.68
N PHE A 417 21.31 20.48 -15.78
CA PHE A 417 22.19 21.22 -14.87
C PHE A 417 23.23 22.04 -15.64
N LYS A 418 23.92 21.42 -16.62
CA LYS A 418 24.96 22.08 -17.42
C LYS A 418 24.45 23.27 -18.22
N ASN A 419 23.23 23.20 -18.74
CA ASN A 419 22.64 24.27 -19.56
C ASN A 419 21.85 25.31 -18.75
N SER A 420 21.58 25.03 -17.47
CA SER A 420 20.84 25.93 -16.61
C SER A 420 21.73 27.05 -16.08
N LYS A 421 21.27 28.30 -16.19
CA LYS A 421 21.86 29.44 -15.46
C LYS A 421 21.53 29.42 -13.96
N SER A 422 20.56 28.60 -13.55
CA SER A 422 20.11 28.41 -12.17
C SER A 422 20.78 27.19 -11.56
N SER A 423 21.13 27.26 -10.27
CA SER A 423 21.64 26.11 -9.49
C SER A 423 20.62 25.01 -9.26
N TYR A 424 19.35 25.22 -9.63
CA TYR A 424 18.25 24.28 -9.43
C TYR A 424 17.28 24.21 -10.61
N SER A 425 16.81 23.00 -10.91
CA SER A 425 15.72 22.70 -11.84
C SER A 425 14.61 21.93 -11.13
N ASP A 426 13.36 22.26 -11.46
CA ASP A 426 12.17 21.54 -10.96
C ASP A 426 12.19 20.05 -11.31
N SER A 427 12.99 19.65 -12.29
CA SER A 427 13.14 18.24 -12.69
C SER A 427 13.91 17.38 -11.70
N PHE A 428 14.72 17.96 -10.80
CA PHE A 428 15.60 17.16 -9.94
C PHE A 428 14.84 16.31 -8.93
N PHE A 429 13.77 16.85 -8.33
CA PHE A 429 12.94 16.08 -7.40
C PHE A 429 12.16 14.93 -8.08
N PRO A 430 11.42 15.15 -9.18
CA PRO A 430 10.83 14.06 -9.97
C PRO A 430 11.85 13.01 -10.44
N CYS A 431 13.06 13.42 -10.84
CA CYS A 431 14.12 12.49 -11.22
C CYS A 431 14.63 11.68 -10.01
N LEU A 432 14.77 12.30 -8.83
CA LEU A 432 15.08 11.58 -7.59
C LEU A 432 14.03 10.50 -7.30
N LEU A 433 12.75 10.85 -7.41
CA LEU A 433 11.64 9.91 -7.26
C LEU A 433 11.75 8.75 -8.26
N ALA A 434 11.86 9.05 -9.55
CA ALA A 434 11.93 8.02 -10.59
C ALA A 434 13.18 7.12 -10.47
N ILE A 435 14.37 7.70 -10.20
CA ILE A 435 15.59 6.94 -9.96
C ILE A 435 15.43 6.04 -8.73
N GLY A 436 14.87 6.57 -7.63
CA GLY A 436 14.59 5.81 -6.42
C GLY A 436 13.68 4.62 -6.69
N ALA A 437 12.59 4.81 -7.45
CA ALA A 437 11.69 3.74 -7.83
C ALA A 437 12.38 2.63 -8.66
N PHE A 438 13.22 2.98 -9.64
CA PHE A 438 13.98 1.98 -10.41
C PHE A 438 15.05 1.26 -9.59
N LEU A 439 15.71 1.96 -8.65
CA LEU A 439 16.64 1.31 -7.70
C LEU A 439 15.91 0.32 -6.79
N VAL A 440 14.70 0.67 -6.37
CA VAL A 440 13.84 -0.21 -5.58
C VAL A 440 13.42 -1.45 -6.37
N VAL A 441 13.02 -1.30 -7.65
CA VAL A 441 12.73 -2.43 -8.54
C VAL A 441 13.94 -3.37 -8.67
N ILE A 442 15.13 -2.81 -8.90
CA ILE A 442 16.38 -3.60 -8.93
C ILE A 442 16.60 -4.30 -7.59
N GLY A 443 16.36 -3.62 -6.47
CA GLY A 443 16.49 -4.16 -5.13
C GLY A 443 15.64 -5.41 -4.90
N VAL A 444 14.35 -5.37 -5.29
CA VAL A 444 13.40 -6.49 -5.13
C VAL A 444 13.72 -7.68 -6.04
N ASP A 445 14.28 -7.42 -7.22
CA ASP A 445 14.72 -8.47 -8.15
C ASP A 445 16.08 -9.09 -7.75
N ILE A 446 16.74 -8.59 -6.71
CA ILE A 446 17.99 -9.17 -6.17
C ILE A 446 17.77 -9.71 -4.75
N TRP A 447 17.01 -8.99 -3.93
CA TRP A 447 16.86 -9.23 -2.50
C TRP A 447 15.40 -9.31 -2.07
N ARG A 448 15.13 -10.18 -1.10
CA ARG A 448 13.86 -10.31 -0.36
C ARG A 448 14.14 -10.30 1.14
N ILE A 449 13.11 -10.05 1.94
CA ILE A 449 13.23 -10.21 3.41
C ILE A 449 13.19 -11.71 3.77
N GLU A 450 13.98 -12.09 4.78
CA GLU A 450 13.95 -13.42 5.40
C GLU A 450 12.52 -13.78 5.85
N GLY A 451 12.10 -15.04 5.65
CA GLY A 451 10.76 -15.50 6.04
C GLY A 451 9.65 -15.13 5.06
N ASP A 452 9.96 -14.48 3.93
CA ASP A 452 8.98 -14.20 2.87
C ASP A 452 8.61 -15.47 2.06
N ILE A 453 7.40 -15.48 1.50
CA ILE A 453 6.88 -16.54 0.64
C ILE A 453 7.40 -16.26 -0.77
N ASP A 454 8.49 -16.94 -1.16
CA ASP A 454 9.34 -16.51 -2.26
C ASP A 454 9.64 -15.01 -2.11
N ARG A 455 9.15 -14.14 -2.98
CA ARG A 455 9.29 -12.69 -2.83
C ARG A 455 7.94 -11.98 -2.79
N MET A 456 6.85 -12.70 -2.50
CA MET A 456 5.48 -12.21 -2.63
C MET A 456 5.22 -10.97 -1.78
N ASN A 457 5.55 -10.97 -0.49
CA ASN A 457 5.31 -9.80 0.36
C ASN A 457 6.28 -8.67 0.03
N THR A 458 7.54 -9.00 -0.30
CA THR A 458 8.53 -8.02 -0.74
C THR A 458 8.04 -7.28 -1.98
N VAL A 459 7.59 -7.99 -3.02
CA VAL A 459 7.00 -7.38 -4.22
C VAL A 459 5.76 -6.59 -3.84
N PHE A 460 4.82 -7.17 -3.09
CA PHE A 460 3.57 -6.51 -2.72
C PHE A 460 3.79 -5.15 -2.03
N LYS A 461 4.52 -5.14 -0.92
CA LYS A 461 4.70 -3.93 -0.10
C LYS A 461 5.53 -2.88 -0.84
N VAL A 462 6.42 -3.29 -1.73
CA VAL A 462 7.37 -2.38 -2.39
C VAL A 462 6.86 -1.87 -3.75
N TYR A 463 6.25 -2.72 -4.58
CA TYR A 463 5.73 -2.31 -5.90
C TYR A 463 4.57 -1.31 -5.79
N LEU A 464 3.79 -1.37 -4.70
CA LEU A 464 2.79 -0.35 -4.40
C LEU A 464 3.42 1.04 -4.31
N HIS A 465 4.58 1.17 -3.66
CA HIS A 465 5.31 2.44 -3.56
C HIS A 465 6.00 2.82 -4.87
N VAL A 466 6.51 1.85 -5.64
CA VAL A 466 7.04 2.09 -6.99
C VAL A 466 5.97 2.77 -7.85
N TRP A 467 4.72 2.29 -7.80
CA TRP A 467 3.59 2.90 -8.50
C TRP A 467 3.36 4.34 -8.07
N VAL A 468 3.22 4.60 -6.76
CA VAL A 468 2.97 5.94 -6.21
C VAL A 468 4.06 6.93 -6.63
N ILE A 469 5.32 6.53 -6.49
CA ILE A 469 6.49 7.38 -6.76
C ILE A 469 6.63 7.64 -8.27
N LEU A 470 6.51 6.60 -9.11
CA LEU A 470 6.55 6.76 -10.57
C LEU A 470 5.36 7.55 -11.09
N GLY A 471 4.16 7.39 -10.53
CA GLY A 471 2.97 8.15 -10.90
C GLY A 471 3.15 9.65 -10.67
N ILE A 472 3.72 10.05 -9.53
CA ILE A 472 4.05 11.46 -9.24
C ILE A 472 5.10 12.00 -10.22
N ALA A 473 6.18 11.24 -10.46
CA ALA A 473 7.25 11.66 -11.37
C ALA A 473 6.77 11.77 -12.82
N ALA A 474 6.04 10.76 -13.30
CA ALA A 474 5.46 10.70 -14.64
C ALA A 474 4.46 11.83 -14.89
N ALA A 475 3.69 12.24 -13.88
CA ALA A 475 2.78 13.39 -14.01
C ALA A 475 3.55 14.70 -14.33
N TYR A 476 4.68 14.94 -13.65
CA TYR A 476 5.56 16.07 -13.98
C TYR A 476 6.17 15.96 -15.38
N PHE A 477 6.66 14.77 -15.74
CA PHE A 477 7.26 14.53 -17.05
C PHE A 477 6.26 14.75 -18.19
N LEU A 478 5.05 14.20 -18.06
CA LEU A 478 3.97 14.38 -19.02
C LEU A 478 3.54 15.85 -19.13
N TYR A 479 3.36 16.53 -18.00
CA TYR A 479 3.00 17.95 -18.00
C TYR A 479 4.02 18.80 -18.79
N ASN A 480 5.32 18.54 -18.60
CA ASN A 480 6.36 19.25 -19.34
C ASN A 480 6.38 18.92 -20.82
N LEU A 481 6.20 17.64 -21.19
CA LEU A 481 6.12 17.21 -22.58
C LEU A 481 4.94 17.91 -23.29
N ILE A 482 3.74 17.92 -22.68
CA ILE A 482 2.56 18.57 -23.24
C ILE A 482 2.79 20.09 -23.37
N ASN A 483 3.26 20.75 -22.31
CA ASN A 483 3.51 22.20 -22.35
C ASN A 483 4.52 22.55 -23.45
N GLN A 484 5.51 21.69 -23.68
CA GLN A 484 6.46 21.90 -24.75
C GLN A 484 5.86 21.71 -26.14
N ILE A 485 5.13 20.61 -26.36
CA ILE A 485 4.47 20.33 -27.65
C ILE A 485 3.55 21.49 -28.03
N ILE A 486 2.74 21.98 -27.09
CA ILE A 486 1.84 23.14 -27.28
C ILE A 486 2.61 24.41 -27.67
N ASN A 487 3.82 24.60 -27.16
CA ASN A 487 4.64 25.77 -27.49
C ASN A 487 5.37 25.67 -28.84
N GLN A 488 5.45 24.47 -29.43
CA GLN A 488 6.18 24.21 -30.68
C GLN A 488 5.26 23.89 -31.88
N ILE A 489 3.92 23.99 -31.72
CA ILE A 489 2.95 23.69 -32.78
C ILE A 489 3.22 24.57 -34.01
N SER A 490 3.75 23.94 -35.06
CA SER A 490 3.90 24.43 -36.43
C SER A 490 3.53 23.28 -37.39
N PHE A 491 3.11 23.53 -38.62
CA PHE A 491 2.82 22.46 -39.58
C PHE A 491 4.11 21.84 -40.15
N SER A 492 4.77 20.95 -39.38
CA SER A 492 5.99 20.24 -39.77
C SER A 492 5.91 18.73 -39.45
N LEU A 493 6.80 17.91 -40.02
CA LEU A 493 6.93 16.48 -39.72
C LEU A 493 7.10 16.18 -38.21
N LYS A 494 7.72 17.09 -37.45
CA LYS A 494 7.84 16.98 -35.99
C LYS A 494 6.49 17.00 -35.28
N SER A 495 5.51 17.69 -35.86
CA SER A 495 4.16 17.76 -35.31
C SER A 495 3.39 16.46 -35.53
N ILE A 496 3.58 15.77 -36.67
CA ILE A 496 2.96 14.45 -36.92
C ILE A 496 3.42 13.44 -35.86
N LEU A 497 4.73 13.33 -35.61
CA LEU A 497 5.27 12.45 -34.57
C LEU A 497 4.73 12.81 -33.17
N SER A 498 4.59 14.11 -32.88
CA SER A 498 4.00 14.59 -31.63
C SER A 498 2.53 14.18 -31.49
N TYR A 499 1.74 14.27 -32.57
CA TYR A 499 0.34 13.80 -32.58
C TYR A 499 0.24 12.28 -32.41
N CYS A 500 1.06 11.49 -33.13
CA CYS A 500 1.09 10.04 -32.95
C CYS A 500 1.45 9.66 -31.51
N TRP A 501 2.42 10.36 -30.90
CA TRP A 501 2.78 10.16 -29.51
C TRP A 501 1.65 10.53 -28.53
N ILE A 502 0.95 11.66 -28.76
CA ILE A 502 -0.22 12.04 -27.95
C ILE A 502 -1.31 10.97 -28.03
N ILE A 503 -1.60 10.48 -29.24
CA ILE A 503 -2.58 9.40 -29.46
C ILE A 503 -2.13 8.14 -28.73
N PHE A 504 -0.84 7.78 -28.81
CA PHE A 504 -0.31 6.62 -28.12
C PHE A 504 -0.43 6.72 -26.59
N ILE A 505 -0.07 7.86 -26.00
CA ILE A 505 -0.26 8.12 -24.56
C ILE A 505 -1.74 8.08 -24.20
N PHE A 506 -2.61 8.68 -25.02
CA PHE A 506 -4.05 8.65 -24.81
C PHE A 506 -4.60 7.21 -24.80
N LEU A 507 -4.15 6.36 -25.72
CA LEU A 507 -4.52 4.94 -25.75
C LEU A 507 -4.03 4.19 -24.51
N LEU A 508 -2.80 4.43 -24.05
CA LEU A 508 -2.28 3.81 -22.82
C LEU A 508 -3.07 4.26 -21.59
N VAL A 509 -3.36 5.56 -21.44
CA VAL A 509 -4.18 6.09 -20.34
C VAL A 509 -5.60 5.51 -20.40
N SER A 510 -6.20 5.44 -21.59
CA SER A 510 -7.53 4.85 -21.78
C SER A 510 -7.54 3.36 -21.44
N GLY A 511 -6.48 2.63 -21.79
CA GLY A 511 -6.29 1.23 -21.43
C GLY A 511 -6.17 1.02 -19.92
N SER A 512 -5.39 1.86 -19.24
CA SER A 512 -5.28 1.85 -17.78
C SER A 512 -6.57 2.21 -17.06
N LEU A 513 -7.47 2.98 -17.69
CA LEU A 513 -8.79 3.32 -17.12
C LEU A 513 -9.80 2.17 -17.17
N ILE A 514 -9.55 1.12 -17.96
CA ILE A 514 -10.43 -0.05 -18.07
C ILE A 514 -10.62 -0.71 -16.70
N TYR A 515 -9.54 -0.85 -15.92
CA TYR A 515 -9.64 -1.40 -14.57
C TYR A 515 -10.51 -0.52 -13.66
N THR A 516 -10.31 0.80 -13.70
CA THR A 516 -11.08 1.74 -12.89
C THR A 516 -12.58 1.64 -13.16
N THR A 517 -12.98 1.44 -14.41
CA THR A 517 -14.38 1.41 -14.80
C THR A 517 -14.96 -0.01 -14.67
N ILE A 518 -14.43 -0.96 -15.44
CA ILE A 518 -14.96 -2.33 -15.51
C ILE A 518 -14.60 -3.11 -14.24
N GLY A 519 -13.37 -2.97 -13.73
CA GLY A 519 -12.94 -3.63 -12.49
C GLY A 519 -13.70 -3.16 -11.26
N THR A 520 -14.10 -1.88 -11.18
CA THR A 520 -15.00 -1.40 -10.12
C THR A 520 -16.38 -2.05 -10.24
N ALA A 521 -16.92 -2.15 -11.45
CA ALA A 521 -18.22 -2.79 -11.68
C ALA A 521 -18.20 -4.27 -11.29
N ASP A 522 -17.17 -5.00 -11.69
CA ASP A 522 -16.95 -6.41 -11.34
C ASP A 522 -16.78 -6.59 -9.82
N ARG A 523 -15.93 -5.78 -9.18
CA ARG A 523 -15.75 -5.83 -7.71
C ARG A 523 -17.04 -5.54 -6.95
N VAL A 524 -17.83 -4.56 -7.38
CA VAL A 524 -19.09 -4.21 -6.70
C VAL A 524 -20.07 -5.37 -6.76
N GLN A 525 -20.11 -6.11 -7.87
CA GLN A 525 -20.96 -7.29 -8.04
C GLN A 525 -20.44 -8.51 -7.26
N ASP A 526 -19.15 -8.56 -6.95
CA ASP A 526 -18.50 -9.54 -6.08
C ASP A 526 -18.82 -9.29 -4.60
N ARG A 527 -20.10 -9.50 -4.25
CA ARG A 527 -20.61 -9.50 -2.88
C ARG A 527 -20.62 -10.91 -2.30
N PHE A 528 -20.68 -11.01 -0.99
CA PHE A 528 -20.87 -12.30 -0.31
C PHE A 528 -22.09 -13.05 -0.89
N TYR A 529 -23.20 -12.33 -1.10
CA TYR A 529 -24.37 -12.82 -1.82
C TYR A 529 -24.77 -11.89 -2.95
N LYS A 530 -24.91 -12.44 -4.15
CA LYS A 530 -25.32 -11.69 -5.35
C LYS A 530 -26.75 -11.14 -5.28
N SER A 531 -27.60 -11.68 -4.40
CA SER A 531 -29.01 -11.27 -4.27
C SER A 531 -29.23 -9.98 -3.47
N VAL A 532 -28.25 -9.56 -2.65
CA VAL A 532 -28.40 -8.38 -1.77
C VAL A 532 -27.70 -7.20 -2.41
N THR A 533 -28.47 -6.23 -2.90
CA THR A 533 -27.96 -4.95 -3.44
C THR A 533 -28.44 -3.76 -2.62
N THR A 534 -28.40 -3.89 -1.30
CA THR A 534 -28.68 -2.75 -0.40
C THR A 534 -27.51 -1.77 -0.46
N PHE A 535 -27.80 -0.50 -0.78
CA PHE A 535 -26.88 0.61 -0.58
C PHE A 535 -26.84 0.95 0.91
N THR A 536 -25.76 0.56 1.59
CA THR A 536 -25.58 0.83 3.04
C THR A 536 -24.09 0.89 3.38
N LEU A 537 -23.74 1.60 4.46
CA LEU A 537 -22.39 1.56 5.02
C LEU A 537 -22.21 0.46 6.06
N ASP A 538 -23.31 -0.19 6.47
CA ASP A 538 -23.28 -1.27 7.44
C ASP A 538 -22.52 -2.47 6.88
N GLY A 539 -21.34 -2.70 7.43
CA GLY A 539 -20.45 -3.80 7.06
C GLY A 539 -20.98 -5.19 7.39
N TYR A 540 -22.07 -5.32 8.15
CA TYR A 540 -22.71 -6.58 8.52
C TYR A 540 -23.98 -6.91 7.75
N GLU A 541 -24.37 -6.07 6.78
CA GLU A 541 -25.55 -6.34 5.94
C GLU A 541 -25.48 -7.72 5.25
N PHE A 542 -24.27 -8.21 4.93
CA PHE A 542 -24.10 -9.53 4.31
C PHE A 542 -24.56 -10.70 5.19
N VAL A 543 -24.71 -10.49 6.50
CA VAL A 543 -25.07 -11.53 7.47
C VAL A 543 -26.58 -11.74 7.55
N ARG A 544 -27.41 -10.71 7.28
CA ARG A 544 -28.86 -10.73 7.54
C ARG A 544 -29.55 -11.98 6.98
N ASP A 545 -29.21 -12.35 5.74
CA ASP A 545 -29.77 -13.49 5.02
C ASP A 545 -28.69 -14.54 4.70
N GLY A 546 -27.57 -14.50 5.43
CA GLY A 546 -26.35 -15.19 5.07
C GLY A 546 -26.26 -16.62 5.60
N ILE A 547 -26.17 -17.60 4.69
CA ILE A 547 -25.72 -18.96 4.97
C ILE A 547 -24.29 -19.18 4.44
N TYR A 548 -23.31 -19.26 5.32
CA TYR A 548 -21.95 -19.61 4.94
C TYR A 548 -21.86 -21.10 4.61
N LYS A 549 -21.30 -21.41 3.45
CA LYS A 549 -21.10 -22.77 2.96
C LYS A 549 -19.74 -23.29 3.41
N ASP A 550 -19.68 -23.93 4.58
CA ASP A 550 -18.48 -24.65 5.01
C ASP A 550 -18.45 -26.06 4.41
N GLU A 551 -17.25 -26.63 4.27
CA GLU A 551 -17.09 -28.02 3.84
C GLU A 551 -17.76 -29.02 4.78
N LYS A 552 -17.89 -28.70 6.07
CA LYS A 552 -18.54 -29.55 7.07
C LYS A 552 -20.06 -29.37 7.15
N GLY A 553 -20.59 -28.28 6.60
CA GLY A 553 -22.01 -27.97 6.64
C GLY A 553 -22.33 -26.49 6.52
N ASP A 554 -23.61 -26.18 6.37
CA ASP A 554 -24.11 -24.82 6.30
C ASP A 554 -24.08 -24.15 7.69
N ILE A 555 -23.72 -22.86 7.73
CA ILE A 555 -23.73 -22.04 8.95
C ILE A 555 -24.62 -20.80 8.70
N ASN A 556 -25.65 -20.64 9.51
CA ASN A 556 -26.51 -19.46 9.56
C ASN A 556 -25.80 -18.32 10.28
N LEU A 557 -25.37 -17.32 9.51
CA LEU A 557 -24.61 -16.18 10.01
C LEU A 557 -25.46 -15.27 10.90
N SER A 558 -26.77 -15.18 10.63
CA SER A 558 -27.68 -14.29 11.39
C SER A 558 -27.76 -14.68 12.86
N ALA A 559 -27.69 -15.98 13.16
CA ALA A 559 -27.70 -16.50 14.53
C ALA A 559 -26.42 -16.13 15.30
N ASP A 560 -25.25 -16.24 14.67
CA ASP A 560 -23.99 -15.78 15.28
C ASP A 560 -24.01 -14.26 15.52
N MET A 561 -24.54 -13.48 14.58
CA MET A 561 -24.61 -12.03 14.74
C MET A 561 -25.57 -11.58 15.85
N ALA A 562 -26.71 -12.27 16.03
CA ALA A 562 -27.58 -12.02 17.17
C ALA A 562 -26.83 -12.19 18.51
N ALA A 563 -26.04 -13.27 18.63
CA ALA A 563 -25.21 -13.52 19.81
C ALA A 563 -24.08 -12.48 19.97
N ILE A 564 -23.45 -12.06 18.87
CA ILE A 564 -22.42 -11.00 18.86
C ILE A 564 -23.00 -9.67 19.35
N HIS A 565 -24.18 -9.27 18.88
CA HIS A 565 -24.86 -8.07 19.35
C HIS A 565 -25.17 -8.17 20.84
N TRP A 566 -25.72 -9.31 21.28
CA TRP A 566 -25.97 -9.55 22.70
C TRP A 566 -24.68 -9.42 23.54
N LEU A 567 -23.57 -10.00 23.10
CA LEU A 567 -22.27 -9.88 23.79
C LEU A 567 -21.79 -8.44 23.86
N ARG A 568 -21.91 -7.67 22.77
CA ARG A 568 -21.52 -6.25 22.73
C ARG A 568 -22.34 -5.40 23.71
N ASP A 569 -23.63 -5.70 23.84
CA ASP A 569 -24.57 -4.92 24.64
C ASP A 569 -24.56 -5.30 26.14
N ASN A 570 -24.18 -6.55 26.47
CA ASN A 570 -24.32 -7.09 27.83
C ASN A 570 -23.00 -7.38 28.54
N ILE A 571 -21.88 -7.49 27.81
CA ILE A 571 -20.59 -7.86 28.40
C ILE A 571 -19.66 -6.65 28.46
N GLU A 572 -19.37 -6.21 29.69
CA GLU A 572 -18.41 -5.16 29.96
C GLU A 572 -16.97 -5.67 29.99
N GLY A 573 -16.03 -4.79 29.63
CA GLY A 573 -14.60 -5.08 29.59
C GLY A 573 -14.19 -6.02 28.45
N SER A 574 -13.07 -6.72 28.66
CA SER A 574 -12.48 -7.66 27.70
C SER A 574 -12.24 -9.05 28.30
N PRO A 575 -13.27 -9.72 28.87
CA PRO A 575 -13.14 -11.07 29.39
C PRO A 575 -12.79 -12.08 28.29
N VAL A 576 -12.07 -13.15 28.68
CA VAL A 576 -11.68 -14.21 27.75
C VAL A 576 -12.90 -15.05 27.37
N ILE A 577 -13.13 -15.20 26.07
CA ILE A 577 -14.13 -16.10 25.50
C ILE A 577 -13.48 -17.39 25.01
N LEU A 578 -14.29 -18.43 24.84
CA LEU A 578 -13.92 -19.66 24.17
C LEU A 578 -14.86 -19.86 22.97
N GLU A 579 -14.26 -19.96 21.79
CA GLU A 579 -14.92 -20.28 20.52
C GLU A 579 -14.14 -21.37 19.77
N GLY A 580 -14.79 -22.04 18.83
CA GLY A 580 -14.19 -23.12 18.05
C GLY A 580 -13.05 -22.69 17.13
N VAL A 581 -12.09 -23.59 16.92
CA VAL A 581 -10.96 -23.42 15.99
C VAL A 581 -11.31 -24.03 14.63
N THR A 582 -11.04 -23.29 13.56
CA THR A 582 -11.19 -23.75 12.17
C THR A 582 -9.87 -23.64 11.40
N PRO A 583 -9.74 -24.32 10.26
CA PRO A 583 -8.73 -23.97 9.25
C PRO A 583 -8.77 -22.48 8.87
N THR A 584 -7.67 -21.98 8.32
CA THR A 584 -7.54 -20.60 7.85
C THR A 584 -8.55 -20.25 6.74
N TYR A 585 -8.92 -18.98 6.64
CA TYR A 585 -9.91 -18.48 5.66
C TYR A 585 -11.32 -19.11 5.75
N ARG A 586 -11.70 -19.57 6.95
CA ARG A 586 -13.05 -20.03 7.27
C ARG A 586 -13.72 -19.14 8.31
N TRP A 587 -15.01 -19.36 8.57
CA TRP A 587 -15.83 -18.61 9.53
C TRP A 587 -15.43 -18.81 11.02
N GLY A 588 -14.17 -19.15 11.31
CA GLY A 588 -13.63 -19.24 12.67
C GLY A 588 -13.17 -17.89 13.22
N GLY A 589 -12.97 -17.80 14.54
CA GLY A 589 -12.63 -16.54 15.21
C GLY A 589 -13.74 -15.48 15.13
N ARG A 590 -14.92 -15.84 14.64
CA ARG A 590 -16.04 -14.93 14.34
C ARG A 590 -16.45 -14.08 15.55
N ILE A 591 -16.48 -14.66 16.74
CA ILE A 591 -16.94 -13.94 17.92
C ILE A 591 -15.87 -12.93 18.34
N SER A 592 -14.60 -13.33 18.39
CA SER A 592 -13.50 -12.40 18.71
C SER A 592 -13.32 -11.30 17.66
N ILE A 593 -13.45 -11.62 16.36
CA ILE A 593 -13.41 -10.65 15.24
C ILE A 593 -14.44 -9.55 15.44
N HIS A 594 -15.68 -9.94 15.71
CA HIS A 594 -16.80 -9.01 15.73
C HIS A 594 -17.02 -8.38 17.13
N THR A 595 -16.55 -8.96 18.23
CA THR A 595 -16.74 -8.35 19.56
C THR A 595 -15.50 -7.63 20.10
N GLY A 596 -14.33 -7.91 19.50
CA GLY A 596 -13.03 -7.52 20.05
C GLY A 596 -12.68 -8.22 21.36
N LEU A 597 -13.46 -9.20 21.83
CA LEU A 597 -13.15 -9.95 23.04
C LEU A 597 -12.00 -10.93 22.76
N PRO A 598 -11.04 -11.08 23.69
CA PRO A 598 -9.94 -12.02 23.53
C PRO A 598 -10.45 -13.46 23.59
N THR A 599 -10.04 -14.31 22.64
CA THR A 599 -10.24 -15.76 22.70
C THR A 599 -8.94 -16.49 23.07
N VAL A 600 -9.04 -17.75 23.50
CA VAL A 600 -7.88 -18.60 23.83
C VAL A 600 -6.86 -18.62 22.70
N ILE A 601 -7.35 -18.90 21.48
CA ILE A 601 -6.60 -18.82 20.23
C ILE A 601 -7.57 -18.57 19.07
N GLY A 602 -7.22 -17.66 18.17
CA GLY A 602 -8.00 -17.36 16.95
C GLY A 602 -7.32 -17.85 15.68
N TRP A 603 -7.18 -16.96 14.68
CA TRP A 603 -6.63 -17.32 13.37
C TRP A 603 -5.17 -17.78 13.45
N GLU A 604 -4.94 -19.09 13.28
CA GLU A 604 -3.62 -19.74 13.37
C GLU A 604 -2.52 -19.00 12.61
N TRP A 605 -2.67 -18.82 11.30
CA TRP A 605 -1.59 -18.27 10.46
C TRP A 605 -1.16 -16.86 10.89
N HIS A 606 -2.10 -15.96 11.20
CA HIS A 606 -1.76 -14.62 11.69
C HIS A 606 -1.07 -14.65 13.06
N GLN A 607 -1.42 -15.61 13.91
CA GLN A 607 -0.75 -15.82 15.19
C GLN A 607 0.67 -16.33 14.98
N GLN A 608 0.88 -17.28 14.06
CA GLN A 608 2.20 -17.81 13.74
C GLN A 608 3.12 -16.76 13.10
N GLN A 609 2.59 -15.91 12.21
CA GLN A 609 3.35 -14.82 11.58
C GLN A 609 3.85 -13.79 12.61
N GLN A 610 3.00 -13.42 13.58
CA GLN A 610 3.35 -12.45 14.63
C GLN A 610 4.26 -13.02 15.71
N ARG A 611 4.30 -14.35 15.86
CA ARG A 611 4.99 -15.05 16.95
C ARG A 611 5.72 -16.28 16.42
N TRP A 612 6.58 -16.07 15.42
CA TRP A 612 7.23 -17.16 14.67
C TRP A 612 7.98 -18.17 15.56
N GLY A 613 8.57 -17.70 16.65
CA GLY A 613 9.25 -18.53 17.66
C GLY A 613 8.32 -19.29 18.62
N TYR A 614 7.02 -18.99 18.65
CA TYR A 614 6.04 -19.54 19.58
C TYR A 614 5.01 -20.46 18.90
N ARG A 615 5.32 -20.98 17.71
CA ARG A 615 4.42 -21.89 16.97
C ARG A 615 3.98 -23.11 17.78
N ASN A 616 4.86 -23.65 18.61
CA ASN A 616 4.52 -24.77 19.50
C ASN A 616 3.47 -24.37 20.55
N GLU A 617 3.53 -23.15 21.08
CA GLU A 617 2.52 -22.65 22.03
C GLU A 617 1.18 -22.43 21.33
N ILE A 618 1.19 -21.86 20.12
CA ILE A 618 -0.01 -21.69 19.29
C ILE A 618 -0.68 -23.06 19.05
N ASN A 619 0.10 -24.05 18.64
CA ASN A 619 -0.39 -25.40 18.41
C ASN A 619 -0.92 -26.05 19.70
N SER A 620 -0.24 -25.84 20.84
CA SER A 620 -0.72 -26.32 22.14
C SER A 620 -2.04 -25.67 22.55
N ARG A 621 -2.22 -24.37 22.32
CA ARG A 621 -3.48 -23.67 22.62
C ARG A 621 -4.62 -24.17 21.74
N MET A 622 -4.37 -24.41 20.45
CA MET A 622 -5.36 -25.03 19.56
C MET A 622 -5.72 -26.44 20.03
N ALA A 623 -4.74 -27.24 20.44
CA ALA A 623 -4.99 -28.57 21.00
C ALA A 623 -5.83 -28.51 22.28
N ASP A 624 -5.57 -27.53 23.15
CA ASP A 624 -6.34 -27.31 24.38
C ASP A 624 -7.79 -26.91 24.08
N VAL A 625 -8.03 -25.96 23.15
CA VAL A 625 -9.39 -25.59 22.73
C VAL A 625 -10.12 -26.81 22.17
N ASN A 626 -9.47 -27.59 21.32
CA ASN A 626 -10.03 -28.82 20.78
C ASN A 626 -10.35 -29.84 21.89
N ALA A 627 -9.51 -29.99 22.90
CA ALA A 627 -9.77 -30.86 24.04
C ALA A 627 -10.99 -30.39 24.87
N ILE A 628 -11.15 -29.08 25.06
CA ILE A 628 -12.32 -28.52 25.75
C ILE A 628 -13.62 -28.88 25.00
N TYR A 629 -13.66 -28.83 23.68
CA TYR A 629 -14.88 -29.17 22.93
C TYR A 629 -15.06 -30.67 22.63
N THR A 630 -13.99 -31.47 22.65
CA THR A 630 -14.01 -32.87 22.19
C THR A 630 -14.12 -33.92 23.31
N THR A 631 -13.39 -33.75 24.41
CA THR A 631 -13.28 -34.78 25.45
C THR A 631 -14.61 -34.95 26.20
N PRO A 632 -15.13 -36.15 26.52
CA PRO A 632 -16.38 -36.27 27.28
C PRO A 632 -16.29 -35.87 28.77
N GLY A 633 -15.11 -35.98 29.38
CA GLY A 633 -14.89 -35.72 30.81
C GLY A 633 -14.85 -34.24 31.19
N PHE A 634 -15.30 -33.94 32.41
CA PHE A 634 -15.42 -32.57 32.93
C PHE A 634 -14.11 -32.01 33.49
N GLU A 635 -13.24 -32.84 34.08
CA GLU A 635 -12.04 -32.40 34.81
C GLU A 635 -11.02 -31.70 33.92
N LEU A 636 -10.61 -32.35 32.81
CA LEU A 636 -9.66 -31.76 31.86
C LEU A 636 -10.18 -30.44 31.28
N ALA A 637 -11.45 -30.41 30.87
CA ALA A 637 -12.07 -29.20 30.32
C ALA A 637 -12.16 -28.09 31.36
N GLY A 638 -12.54 -28.42 32.61
CA GLY A 638 -12.58 -27.50 33.72
C GLY A 638 -11.21 -26.89 34.04
N ASN A 639 -10.15 -27.70 34.05
CA ASN A 639 -8.78 -27.26 34.28
C ASN A 639 -8.27 -26.35 33.16
N LEU A 640 -8.59 -26.65 31.90
CA LEU A 640 -8.20 -25.81 30.77
C LEU A 640 -8.98 -24.49 30.74
N ILE A 641 -10.26 -24.49 31.11
CA ILE A 641 -11.07 -23.28 31.29
C ILE A 641 -10.42 -22.35 32.32
N ASP A 642 -9.94 -22.90 33.45
CA ASP A 642 -9.24 -22.12 34.48
C ASP A 642 -7.87 -21.64 34.02
N LYS A 643 -7.10 -22.51 33.35
CA LYS A 643 -5.78 -22.19 32.80
C LYS A 643 -5.78 -20.92 31.96
N TYR A 644 -6.81 -20.75 31.12
CA TYR A 644 -6.94 -19.59 30.24
C TYR A 644 -7.85 -18.48 30.80
N GLY A 645 -8.42 -18.67 32.00
CA GLY A 645 -9.34 -17.71 32.61
C GLY A 645 -10.58 -17.44 31.76
N VAL A 646 -11.09 -18.46 31.06
CA VAL A 646 -12.29 -18.34 30.22
C VAL A 646 -13.49 -17.94 31.07
N LYS A 647 -14.24 -16.93 30.63
CA LYS A 647 -15.46 -16.45 31.29
C LYS A 647 -16.73 -16.78 30.52
N TYR A 648 -16.65 -16.88 29.20
CA TYR A 648 -17.79 -17.22 28.34
C TYR A 648 -17.41 -18.29 27.32
N ILE A 649 -18.26 -19.30 27.16
CA ILE A 649 -18.07 -20.40 26.20
C ILE A 649 -19.20 -20.36 25.18
N LEU A 650 -18.83 -20.39 23.91
CA LEU A 650 -19.75 -20.27 22.78
C LEU A 650 -20.02 -21.64 22.18
N ILE A 651 -21.29 -21.92 21.88
CA ILE A 651 -21.71 -23.08 21.11
C ILE A 651 -22.75 -22.63 20.07
N GLY A 652 -22.33 -22.48 18.83
CA GLY A 652 -23.19 -22.24 17.68
C GLY A 652 -23.19 -23.42 16.70
N GLU A 653 -23.65 -23.17 15.48
CA GLU A 653 -23.62 -24.16 14.40
C GLU A 653 -22.18 -24.56 14.05
N LEU A 654 -21.23 -23.61 14.06
CA LEU A 654 -19.82 -23.90 13.82
C LEU A 654 -19.28 -24.96 14.79
N GLU A 655 -19.48 -24.79 16.10
CA GLU A 655 -19.01 -25.77 17.08
C GLU A 655 -19.70 -27.12 16.91
N LYS A 656 -21.00 -27.14 16.55
CA LYS A 656 -21.75 -28.37 16.27
C LYS A 656 -21.23 -29.12 15.04
N LEU A 657 -20.71 -28.42 14.04
CA LEU A 657 -20.13 -29.02 12.83
C LEU A 657 -18.69 -29.51 13.07
N TYR A 658 -17.91 -28.81 13.88
CA TYR A 658 -16.49 -29.10 14.05
C TYR A 658 -16.18 -30.10 15.16
N TYR A 659 -17.04 -30.22 16.17
CA TYR A 659 -16.78 -31.01 17.37
C TYR A 659 -17.85 -32.08 17.60
N PRO A 660 -17.49 -33.23 18.21
CA PRO A 660 -18.42 -34.33 18.38
C PRO A 660 -19.46 -34.04 19.47
N SER A 661 -20.69 -34.51 19.25
CA SER A 661 -21.84 -34.23 20.12
C SER A 661 -21.67 -34.74 21.56
N ASN A 662 -20.90 -35.81 21.78
CA ASN A 662 -20.57 -36.31 23.12
C ASN A 662 -19.65 -35.35 23.90
N GLY A 663 -18.74 -34.65 23.22
CA GLY A 663 -17.88 -33.63 23.79
C GLY A 663 -18.66 -32.36 24.12
N LEU A 664 -19.60 -31.94 23.26
CA LEU A 664 -20.45 -30.77 23.51
C LEU A 664 -21.46 -30.98 24.63
N ARG A 665 -21.97 -32.22 24.80
CA ARG A 665 -22.96 -32.58 25.83
C ARG A 665 -22.54 -32.14 27.23
N LYS A 666 -21.26 -32.33 27.57
CA LYS A 666 -20.74 -31.96 28.89
C LYS A 666 -20.87 -30.45 29.19
N ILE A 667 -20.79 -29.61 28.15
CA ILE A 667 -20.89 -28.16 28.27
C ILE A 667 -22.37 -27.78 28.44
N TYR A 668 -23.27 -28.41 27.67
CA TYR A 668 -24.72 -28.25 27.84
C TYR A 668 -25.20 -28.66 29.24
N ASP A 669 -24.62 -29.74 29.78
CA ASP A 669 -24.96 -30.26 31.11
C ASP A 669 -24.36 -29.41 32.26
N GLY A 670 -23.72 -28.27 31.94
CA GLY A 670 -23.23 -27.31 32.92
C GLY A 670 -21.83 -27.63 33.48
N LEU A 671 -21.11 -28.59 32.89
CA LEU A 671 -19.75 -29.01 33.27
C LEU A 671 -19.58 -29.25 34.79
N GLY A 672 -20.47 -30.06 35.39
CA GLY A 672 -20.44 -30.33 36.84
C GLY A 672 -20.87 -29.13 37.70
N GLY A 673 -21.69 -28.22 37.16
CA GLY A 673 -22.18 -27.03 37.85
C GLY A 673 -21.30 -25.78 37.70
N LYS A 674 -20.17 -25.90 36.99
CA LYS A 674 -19.23 -24.80 36.71
C LYS A 674 -19.77 -23.78 35.69
N LEU A 675 -20.71 -24.20 34.84
CA LEU A 675 -21.24 -23.36 33.78
C LEU A 675 -22.72 -23.02 33.99
N GLU A 676 -23.07 -21.79 33.62
CA GLU A 676 -24.43 -21.28 33.66
C GLU A 676 -24.83 -20.75 32.29
N LYS A 677 -25.96 -21.19 31.76
CA LYS A 677 -26.47 -20.70 30.48
C LYS A 677 -27.05 -19.30 30.64
N ILE A 678 -26.51 -18.34 29.91
CA ILE A 678 -26.92 -16.92 29.97
C ILE A 678 -27.58 -16.42 28.69
N TYR A 679 -27.42 -17.17 27.60
CA TYR A 679 -28.02 -16.89 26.30
C TYR A 679 -28.32 -18.21 25.60
N ASP A 680 -29.50 -18.29 24.98
CA ASP A 680 -29.97 -19.44 24.20
C ASP A 680 -31.00 -18.92 23.20
N ASP A 681 -30.53 -18.58 22.00
CA ASP A 681 -31.40 -18.09 20.93
C ASP A 681 -30.84 -18.47 19.56
N GLN A 682 -31.74 -18.75 18.63
CA GLN A 682 -31.45 -19.11 17.23
C GLN A 682 -30.40 -20.22 17.06
N GLY A 683 -30.30 -21.13 18.03
CA GLY A 683 -29.35 -22.24 17.99
C GLY A 683 -27.92 -21.89 18.42
N VAL A 684 -27.68 -20.68 18.94
CA VAL A 684 -26.44 -20.28 19.60
C VAL A 684 -26.65 -20.22 21.10
N ILE A 685 -25.73 -20.81 21.85
CA ILE A 685 -25.73 -20.88 23.31
C ILE A 685 -24.47 -20.23 23.85
N ILE A 686 -24.62 -19.39 24.88
CA ILE A 686 -23.51 -18.79 25.62
C ILE A 686 -23.57 -19.28 27.06
N MET A 687 -22.48 -19.90 27.51
CA MET A 687 -22.31 -20.39 28.86
C MET A 687 -21.35 -19.49 29.62
N LYS A 688 -21.76 -18.94 30.76
CA LYS A 688 -20.91 -18.22 31.71
C LYS A 688 -20.20 -19.19 32.64
N VAL A 689 -18.90 -19.00 32.86
CA VAL A 689 -18.15 -19.71 33.90
C VAL A 689 -18.44 -19.06 35.25
N ARG A 690 -18.92 -19.86 36.20
CA ARG A 690 -19.19 -19.40 37.57
C ARG A 690 -17.88 -19.20 38.32
N ASP A 691 -17.83 -18.14 39.12
CA ASP A 691 -16.79 -17.95 40.13
C ASP A 691 -17.18 -18.85 41.33
N LEU A 692 -16.76 -20.12 41.28
CA LEU A 692 -17.01 -21.13 42.32
C LEU A 692 -15.93 -21.14 43.40
#